data_AF-A0A1H3FTT9-F1
#
_entry.id   AF-A0A1H3FTT9-F1
#
_cell.length_a   1.000
_cell.length_b   1.000
_cell.length_c   1.000
_cell.angle_alpha   90.00
_cell.angle_beta   90.00
_cell.angle_gamma   90.00
#
_symmetry.space_group_name_H-M   'P 1'
#
loop_
_entity.id
_entity.type
_entity.pdbx_description
1 polymer ?
#
loop_
_entity_poly.entity_id
_entity_poly.type
_entity_poly.pdbx_seq_one_letter_code
_entity_poly.pdbx_strand_id
1 'polypeptide(L)'
;MRLISSAPRTTLAAALLAGLAVTTVAAVPARAAEPTVDLQILTINDFHGRLQSPATVNGQPVGGAAQLVGLVDRLRAGNPNTAFVSAGDNIGASTFISAIDGDTPTIDALNAGGLAVSAVGNHEFDKGIDDLLGRVTDRAAFPLLGANVYRDGARALPAYSVQELGGVRVGYVGVVTPQTANLVSPSGIAGVQFRDPVAEANSVAAQLSDGNAANGEADVVVLLAHEGAAPENIGSPEQLAADPVFGPFTRVGADIDAVVGGHTHQPYAFQLPVPGTDRTRPVLQAHEYGRKLGRITLSVDPATRAVTASTAELVDVVGAPQNPAVADIVTRAAATANELGKRPLGSITADIRRAYTNGAENRGAESALGNFIADVQLAGTADPGRGGAQLAFMNPGGLRADLLHAPDGVVTYSEAFAVQPFANDVVTQTLTGAQLKQVLEEQWQPDGASRPVLWLGVSKGFSYAYDPTQPRGQRVIARSMKLDGVRIDPAKQYRVTQNSFLASGGDNFTTLGKGTNRVTTGDNDLTMLTDYLAKNSPVTADVAPRSTVGRVIPLPACTRTVTGTYRGALAVGSGVTCVSDATVRGPVTVWGGGSLIVTGGTIAGPVTALGAATVSLTDVAVTGPVTLAAGTATLVIDETTVTGPVSLLGNKTTESPVVAGSTIRGPLFCTANAPAPVNDGRPNTVHGPVKGECTAL
;
A
#
# COMPACT_ATOMS: atom_id res chain seq x y z
N MET A 1 -81.76 -68.50 -54.65
CA MET A 1 -81.90 -67.54 -55.76
C MET A 1 -80.48 -67.17 -56.23
N ARG A 2 -80.01 -67.93 -57.24
CA ARG A 2 -79.07 -67.62 -58.35
C ARG A 2 -78.79 -66.11 -58.56
N LEU A 3 -77.64 -65.55 -58.98
CA LEU A 3 -76.59 -65.88 -59.98
C LEU A 3 -75.57 -64.68 -59.94
N ILE A 4 -74.24 -64.85 -59.92
CA ILE A 4 -73.26 -64.97 -61.04
C ILE A 4 -72.61 -63.66 -61.57
N SER A 5 -71.26 -63.70 -61.54
CA SER A 5 -70.24 -63.28 -62.55
C SER A 5 -69.95 -61.81 -62.86
N SER A 6 -68.69 -61.45 -62.60
CA SER A 6 -67.87 -60.54 -63.41
C SER A 6 -66.74 -61.33 -64.11
N ALA A 7 -66.35 -60.88 -65.32
CA ALA A 7 -65.28 -61.45 -66.15
C ALA A 7 -64.45 -60.31 -66.79
N PRO A 8 -63.21 -60.59 -67.26
CA PRO A 8 -62.06 -59.67 -67.15
C PRO A 8 -61.47 -59.25 -68.51
N ARG A 9 -60.33 -58.55 -68.50
CA ARG A 9 -59.27 -58.71 -69.53
C ARG A 9 -57.89 -58.24 -69.05
N THR A 10 -56.90 -59.00 -69.51
CA THR A 10 -55.50 -59.14 -69.11
C THR A 10 -54.53 -58.39 -70.05
N THR A 11 -53.34 -58.02 -69.55
CA THR A 11 -52.07 -57.99 -70.33
C THR A 11 -50.84 -58.18 -69.42
N LEU A 12 -49.91 -58.99 -69.91
CA LEU A 12 -48.68 -59.51 -69.29
C LEU A 12 -47.50 -58.52 -69.28
N ALA A 13 -46.60 -58.60 -68.29
CA ALA A 13 -45.18 -58.24 -68.42
C ALA A 13 -44.30 -59.05 -67.44
N ALA A 14 -43.13 -59.47 -67.92
CA ALA A 14 -42.29 -60.56 -67.42
C ALA A 14 -41.32 -60.20 -66.28
N ALA A 15 -40.88 -61.23 -65.55
CA ALA A 15 -39.95 -61.20 -64.42
C ALA A 15 -38.46 -61.30 -64.84
N LEU A 16 -37.58 -60.63 -64.09
CA LEU A 16 -36.14 -60.91 -64.01
C LEU A 16 -35.69 -60.96 -62.54
N LEU A 17 -35.03 -62.05 -62.14
CA LEU A 17 -34.39 -62.24 -60.82
C LEU A 17 -33.07 -61.47 -60.73
N ALA A 18 -32.83 -60.79 -59.59
CA ALA A 18 -31.51 -60.34 -59.16
C ALA A 18 -31.26 -60.77 -57.70
N GLY A 19 -30.15 -61.45 -57.45
CA GLY A 19 -29.77 -62.00 -56.15
C GLY A 19 -29.36 -60.93 -55.14
N LEU A 20 -29.87 -61.06 -53.91
CA LEU A 20 -29.59 -60.17 -52.79
C LEU A 20 -28.38 -60.70 -52.00
N ALA A 21 -27.23 -60.04 -52.11
CA ALA A 21 -26.09 -60.26 -51.23
C ALA A 21 -26.29 -59.48 -49.92
N VAL A 22 -26.43 -60.19 -48.80
CA VAL A 22 -26.49 -59.58 -47.46
C VAL A 22 -25.07 -59.29 -47.00
N THR A 23 -24.61 -58.06 -47.14
CA THR A 23 -23.40 -57.56 -46.48
C THR A 23 -23.74 -57.20 -45.04
N THR A 24 -23.34 -58.04 -44.08
CA THR A 24 -23.32 -57.70 -42.66
C THR A 24 -22.24 -56.63 -42.42
N VAL A 25 -22.65 -55.37 -42.30
CA VAL A 25 -21.78 -54.30 -41.79
C VAL A 25 -21.62 -54.56 -40.29
N ALA A 26 -20.45 -55.04 -39.88
CA ALA A 26 -20.09 -55.09 -38.47
C ALA A 26 -19.99 -53.64 -37.95
N ALA A 27 -20.95 -53.23 -37.12
CA ALA A 27 -20.85 -51.97 -36.40
C ALA A 27 -19.65 -52.04 -35.46
N VAL A 28 -18.61 -51.27 -35.76
CA VAL A 28 -17.50 -51.05 -34.82
C VAL A 28 -18.10 -50.38 -33.59
N PRO A 29 -17.92 -50.94 -32.37
CA PRO A 29 -18.46 -50.31 -31.18
C PRO A 29 -17.84 -48.91 -31.06
N ALA A 30 -18.70 -47.89 -30.95
CA ALA A 30 -18.26 -46.54 -30.61
C ALA A 30 -17.55 -46.63 -29.26
N ARG A 31 -16.23 -46.39 -29.25
CA ARG A 31 -15.45 -46.34 -28.01
C ARG A 31 -15.97 -45.12 -27.24
N ALA A 32 -16.65 -45.37 -26.12
CA ALA A 32 -17.03 -44.31 -25.20
C ALA A 32 -15.75 -43.53 -24.84
N ALA A 33 -15.77 -42.20 -24.96
CA ALA A 33 -14.65 -41.37 -24.55
C ALA A 33 -14.32 -41.69 -23.10
N GLU A 34 -13.05 -41.99 -22.82
CA GLU A 34 -12.61 -42.24 -21.44
C GLU A 34 -12.85 -40.96 -20.62
N PRO A 35 -13.34 -41.08 -19.37
CA PRO A 35 -13.55 -39.91 -18.52
C PRO A 35 -12.23 -39.15 -18.34
N THR A 36 -12.29 -37.82 -18.36
CA THR A 36 -11.12 -36.95 -18.16
C THR A 36 -10.50 -37.17 -16.79
N VAL A 37 -9.19 -36.93 -16.70
CA VAL A 37 -8.50 -36.82 -15.41
C VAL A 37 -8.63 -35.38 -14.94
N ASP A 38 -9.39 -35.16 -13.87
CA ASP A 38 -9.56 -33.83 -13.29
C ASP A 38 -8.45 -33.55 -12.26
N LEU A 39 -7.52 -32.69 -12.65
CA LEU A 39 -6.45 -32.19 -11.78
C LEU A 39 -6.95 -31.00 -10.97
N GLN A 40 -6.57 -30.92 -9.69
CA GLN A 40 -6.83 -29.76 -8.84
C GLN A 40 -5.52 -29.14 -8.36
N ILE A 41 -5.29 -27.89 -8.74
CA ILE A 41 -4.15 -27.11 -8.25
C ILE A 41 -4.69 -26.10 -7.23
N LEU A 42 -4.41 -26.37 -5.97
CA LEU A 42 -4.69 -25.46 -4.86
C LEU A 42 -3.47 -24.57 -4.67
N THR A 43 -3.65 -23.26 -4.62
CA THR A 43 -2.52 -22.34 -4.60
C THR A 43 -2.69 -21.19 -3.63
N ILE A 44 -1.56 -20.77 -3.06
CA ILE A 44 -1.40 -19.55 -2.28
C ILE A 44 -0.33 -18.66 -2.91
N ASN A 45 -0.25 -17.43 -2.43
CA ASN A 45 0.81 -16.45 -2.65
C ASN A 45 0.80 -15.51 -1.44
N ASP A 46 1.91 -14.81 -1.21
CA ASP A 46 2.02 -13.74 -0.21
C ASP A 46 1.57 -14.23 1.19
N PHE A 47 1.98 -15.44 1.59
CA PHE A 47 1.61 -16.01 2.89
C PHE A 47 2.35 -15.35 4.04
N HIS A 48 3.59 -14.88 3.80
CA HIS A 48 4.43 -14.09 4.69
C HIS A 48 4.38 -14.54 6.16
N GLY A 49 4.49 -15.85 6.39
CA GLY A 49 4.47 -16.41 7.73
C GLY A 49 3.27 -16.04 8.62
N ARG A 50 2.07 -15.84 8.05
CA ARG A 50 0.83 -15.65 8.82
C ARG A 50 0.36 -17.00 9.43
N LEU A 51 1.11 -17.45 10.45
CA LEU A 51 0.86 -18.69 11.17
C LEU A 51 -0.46 -18.67 11.94
N GLN A 52 -0.78 -17.52 12.53
CA GLN A 52 -2.06 -17.27 13.19
C GLN A 52 -3.02 -16.52 12.26
N SER A 53 -4.31 -16.61 12.57
CA SER A 53 -5.38 -15.93 11.82
C SER A 53 -5.16 -14.41 11.82
N PRO A 54 -4.94 -13.75 10.65
CA PRO A 54 -4.75 -12.30 10.58
C PRO A 54 -6.00 -11.47 10.90
N ALA A 55 -7.20 -12.05 10.78
CA ALA A 55 -8.45 -11.31 10.97
C ALA A 55 -9.58 -12.22 11.48
N THR A 56 -10.73 -11.61 11.79
CA THR A 56 -11.99 -12.32 12.01
C THR A 56 -13.09 -11.74 11.12
N VAL A 57 -13.96 -12.60 10.60
CA VAL A 57 -15.15 -12.23 9.82
C VAL A 57 -16.35 -12.94 10.44
N ASN A 58 -17.37 -12.17 10.85
CA ASN A 58 -18.56 -12.68 11.52
C ASN A 58 -18.25 -13.58 12.74
N GLY A 59 -17.22 -13.23 13.51
CA GLY A 59 -16.76 -13.98 14.68
C GLY A 59 -15.95 -15.24 14.35
N GLN A 60 -15.74 -15.57 13.08
CA GLN A 60 -14.90 -16.69 12.65
C GLN A 60 -13.50 -16.21 12.26
N PRO A 61 -12.43 -16.95 12.63
CA PRO A 61 -11.08 -16.64 12.17
C PRO A 61 -10.97 -16.82 10.65
N VAL A 62 -10.08 -16.02 10.04
CA VAL A 62 -9.80 -16.00 8.60
C VAL A 62 -8.33 -16.31 8.38
N GLY A 63 -8.03 -17.35 7.61
CA GLY A 63 -6.66 -17.75 7.29
C GLY A 63 -5.92 -18.33 8.50
N GLY A 64 -4.60 -18.12 8.56
CA GLY A 64 -3.73 -18.83 9.49
C GLY A 64 -3.39 -20.23 8.99
N ALA A 65 -2.17 -20.68 9.27
CA ALA A 65 -1.61 -21.92 8.70
C ALA A 65 -2.50 -23.14 8.95
N ALA A 66 -3.03 -23.29 10.17
CA ALA A 66 -3.84 -24.45 10.53
C ALA A 66 -5.17 -24.53 9.76
N GLN A 67 -5.87 -23.39 9.58
CA GLN A 67 -7.13 -23.37 8.84
C GLN A 67 -6.91 -23.49 7.34
N LEU A 68 -5.87 -22.84 6.81
CA LEU A 68 -5.47 -22.96 5.42
C LEU A 68 -5.22 -24.42 5.06
N VAL A 69 -4.36 -25.10 5.84
CA VAL A 69 -4.04 -26.51 5.60
C VAL A 69 -5.25 -27.42 5.82
N GLY A 70 -6.09 -27.17 6.83
CA GLY A 70 -7.30 -27.97 7.01
C GLY A 70 -8.32 -27.79 5.88
N LEU A 71 -8.37 -26.62 5.21
CA LEU A 71 -9.14 -26.45 3.98
C LEU A 71 -8.51 -27.23 2.81
N VAL A 72 -7.18 -27.17 2.67
CA VAL A 72 -6.44 -27.97 1.68
C VAL A 72 -6.72 -29.46 1.85
N ASP A 73 -6.66 -29.98 3.08
CA ASP A 73 -6.94 -31.39 3.39
C ASP A 73 -8.37 -31.78 3.02
N ARG A 74 -9.35 -30.92 3.34
CA ARG A 74 -10.75 -31.13 2.96
C ARG A 74 -10.91 -31.22 1.43
N LEU A 75 -10.30 -30.30 0.69
CA LEU A 75 -10.41 -30.26 -0.77
C LEU A 75 -9.66 -31.40 -1.45
N ARG A 76 -8.49 -31.78 -0.91
CA ARG A 76 -7.69 -32.94 -1.35
C ARG A 76 -8.44 -34.26 -1.10
N ALA A 77 -9.21 -34.37 -0.02
CA ALA A 77 -10.06 -35.54 0.21
C ALA A 77 -11.20 -35.68 -0.81
N GLY A 78 -11.65 -34.56 -1.38
CA GLY A 78 -12.68 -34.54 -2.44
C GLY A 78 -12.13 -34.84 -3.84
N ASN A 79 -10.86 -34.52 -4.10
CA ASN A 79 -10.17 -34.86 -5.34
C ASN A 79 -8.72 -35.34 -5.03
N PRO A 80 -8.41 -36.64 -5.14
CA PRO A 80 -7.06 -37.14 -4.83
C PRO A 80 -5.99 -36.66 -5.82
N ASN A 81 -6.36 -36.19 -7.02
CA ASN A 81 -5.43 -35.61 -8.00
C ASN A 81 -5.14 -34.14 -7.69
N THR A 82 -4.77 -33.84 -6.45
CA THR A 82 -4.57 -32.49 -5.94
C THR A 82 -3.11 -32.19 -5.63
N ALA A 83 -2.59 -31.08 -6.15
CA ALA A 83 -1.37 -30.46 -5.65
C ALA A 83 -1.68 -29.18 -4.88
N PHE A 84 -0.95 -28.95 -3.79
CA PHE A 84 -0.94 -27.68 -3.07
C PHE A 84 0.36 -26.95 -3.40
N VAL A 85 0.30 -25.77 -4.00
CA VAL A 85 1.47 -25.04 -4.53
C VAL A 85 1.47 -23.58 -4.06
N SER A 86 2.59 -22.87 -4.27
CA SER A 86 2.70 -21.45 -3.93
C SER A 86 3.39 -20.65 -5.01
N ALA A 87 2.92 -19.43 -5.25
CA ALA A 87 3.57 -18.46 -6.13
C ALA A 87 4.51 -17.49 -5.39
N GLY A 88 5.10 -17.89 -4.26
CA GLY A 88 6.15 -17.14 -3.56
C GLY A 88 5.67 -16.26 -2.41
N ASP A 89 6.62 -15.63 -1.74
CA ASP A 89 6.46 -14.88 -0.48
C ASP A 89 5.75 -15.68 0.60
N ASN A 90 6.20 -16.92 0.80
CA ASN A 90 5.75 -17.72 1.92
C ASN A 90 6.38 -17.23 3.23
N ILE A 91 7.62 -16.77 3.15
CA ILE A 91 8.44 -16.25 4.26
C ILE A 91 8.89 -14.82 3.99
N GLY A 92 9.47 -14.15 4.98
CA GLY A 92 9.84 -12.73 4.87
C GLY A 92 8.61 -11.81 4.88
N ALA A 93 8.83 -10.53 5.20
CA ALA A 93 7.80 -9.63 5.75
C ALA A 93 6.90 -10.29 6.82
N SER A 94 7.42 -11.27 7.55
CA SER A 94 6.62 -12.17 8.36
C SER A 94 6.09 -11.55 9.64
N THR A 95 4.96 -12.07 10.12
CA THR A 95 4.48 -11.76 11.48
C THR A 95 5.45 -12.26 12.54
N PHE A 96 5.47 -11.62 13.71
CA PHE A 96 6.45 -11.87 14.76
C PHE A 96 6.69 -13.34 15.09
N ILE A 97 5.62 -14.13 15.22
CA ILE A 97 5.71 -15.55 15.59
C ILE A 97 6.57 -16.35 14.60
N SER A 98 6.53 -15.97 13.32
CA SER A 98 7.36 -16.59 12.29
C SER A 98 8.73 -15.90 12.18
N ALA A 99 8.74 -14.58 12.05
CA ALA A 99 9.95 -13.79 11.78
C ALA A 99 11.04 -13.98 12.85
N ILE A 100 10.65 -14.04 14.13
CA ILE A 100 11.59 -14.09 15.26
C ILE A 100 12.42 -15.37 15.30
N ASP A 101 11.88 -16.47 14.77
CA ASP A 101 12.53 -17.78 14.67
C ASP A 101 12.99 -18.07 13.23
N GLY A 102 13.34 -17.01 12.51
CA GLY A 102 13.88 -17.09 11.16
C GLY A 102 12.91 -17.67 10.13
N ASP A 103 11.60 -17.59 10.33
CA ASP A 103 10.57 -18.21 9.49
C ASP A 103 10.53 -19.75 9.50
N THR A 104 11.33 -20.39 10.36
CA THR A 104 11.37 -21.85 10.53
C THR A 104 9.97 -22.44 10.76
N PRO A 105 9.11 -21.87 11.63
CA PRO A 105 7.81 -22.47 11.88
C PRO A 105 6.85 -22.35 10.69
N THR A 106 7.06 -21.38 9.80
CA THR A 106 6.29 -21.26 8.55
C THR A 106 6.66 -22.35 7.56
N ILE A 107 7.96 -22.58 7.35
CA ILE A 107 8.43 -23.67 6.51
C ILE A 107 7.90 -25.02 7.05
N ASP A 108 7.93 -25.20 8.38
CA ASP A 108 7.43 -26.42 9.02
C ASP A 108 5.92 -26.61 8.85
N ALA A 109 5.14 -25.53 8.95
CA ALA A 109 3.69 -25.58 8.73
C ALA A 109 3.35 -25.94 7.28
N LEU A 110 4.07 -25.40 6.29
CA LEU A 110 3.88 -25.69 4.88
C LEU A 110 4.35 -27.11 4.50
N ASN A 111 5.46 -27.57 5.09
CA ASN A 111 5.90 -28.97 5.02
C ASN A 111 4.81 -29.91 5.53
N ALA A 112 4.27 -29.64 6.72
CA ALA A 112 3.19 -30.46 7.30
C ALA A 112 1.88 -30.40 6.51
N GLY A 113 1.61 -29.30 5.79
CA GLY A 113 0.48 -29.18 4.87
C GLY A 113 0.65 -29.88 3.52
N GLY A 114 1.85 -30.42 3.26
CA GLY A 114 2.17 -31.06 1.99
C GLY A 114 2.17 -30.06 0.84
N LEU A 115 2.76 -28.87 1.05
CA LEU A 115 3.09 -27.99 -0.07
C LEU A 115 4.03 -28.75 -1.00
N ALA A 116 3.70 -28.80 -2.28
CA ALA A 116 4.34 -29.65 -3.27
C ALA A 116 5.48 -28.93 -3.99
N VAL A 117 5.35 -27.62 -4.20
CA VAL A 117 6.33 -26.76 -4.86
C VAL A 117 5.98 -25.30 -4.61
N SER A 118 7.00 -24.43 -4.59
CA SER A 118 6.82 -22.99 -4.53
C SER A 118 7.71 -22.29 -5.55
N ALA A 119 7.21 -21.25 -6.22
CA ALA A 119 8.11 -20.21 -6.73
C ALA A 119 8.74 -19.46 -5.56
N VAL A 120 9.89 -18.83 -5.78
CA VAL A 120 10.39 -17.79 -4.87
C VAL A 120 9.73 -16.46 -5.22
N GLY A 121 9.37 -15.69 -4.20
CA GLY A 121 9.04 -14.28 -4.27
C GLY A 121 10.20 -13.40 -3.83
N ASN A 122 10.00 -12.09 -3.77
CA ASN A 122 11.09 -11.19 -3.37
C ASN A 122 11.47 -11.37 -1.90
N HIS A 123 10.53 -11.69 -1.01
CA HIS A 123 10.79 -11.80 0.42
C HIS A 123 11.53 -13.08 0.82
N GLU A 124 11.56 -14.10 -0.03
CA GLU A 124 12.51 -15.21 0.13
C GLU A 124 13.98 -14.75 0.10
N PHE A 125 14.27 -13.55 -0.43
CA PHE A 125 15.62 -12.97 -0.49
C PHE A 125 15.91 -11.94 0.61
N ASP A 126 14.99 -11.71 1.57
CA ASP A 126 15.16 -10.70 2.64
C ASP A 126 16.46 -10.88 3.44
N LYS A 127 16.83 -12.15 3.69
CA LYS A 127 18.05 -12.53 4.42
C LYS A 127 19.23 -12.86 3.49
N GLY A 128 19.06 -12.60 2.19
CA GLY A 128 20.05 -12.82 1.14
C GLY A 128 19.99 -14.20 0.48
N ILE A 129 20.65 -14.31 -0.68
CA ILE A 129 20.65 -15.52 -1.51
C ILE A 129 21.28 -16.72 -0.78
N ASP A 130 22.29 -16.51 0.07
CA ASP A 130 22.95 -17.61 0.78
C ASP A 130 22.07 -18.21 1.88
N ASP A 131 21.21 -17.39 2.51
CA ASP A 131 20.21 -17.89 3.47
C ASP A 131 19.12 -18.70 2.75
N LEU A 132 18.68 -18.21 1.58
CA LEU A 132 17.73 -18.90 0.73
C LEU A 132 18.26 -20.27 0.26
N LEU A 133 19.48 -20.31 -0.30
CA LEU A 133 20.12 -21.54 -0.82
C LEU A 133 20.68 -22.48 0.26
N GLY A 134 20.67 -22.05 1.52
CA GLY A 134 21.08 -22.85 2.66
C GLY A 134 19.87 -23.13 3.55
N ARG A 135 19.74 -22.36 4.63
CA ARG A 135 18.76 -22.56 5.70
C ARG A 135 17.34 -22.81 5.19
N VAL A 136 16.87 -22.04 4.20
CA VAL A 136 15.50 -22.15 3.69
C VAL A 136 15.33 -23.43 2.85
N THR A 137 16.15 -23.62 1.81
CA THR A 137 16.06 -24.82 0.95
C THR A 137 16.37 -26.11 1.69
N ASP A 138 17.27 -26.10 2.67
CA ASP A 138 17.61 -27.27 3.48
C ASP A 138 16.47 -27.70 4.41
N ARG A 139 15.62 -26.75 4.82
CA ARG A 139 14.47 -27.00 5.71
C ARG A 139 13.19 -27.32 4.96
N ALA A 140 13.02 -26.76 3.75
CA ALA A 140 11.84 -26.98 2.92
C ALA A 140 11.80 -28.43 2.40
N ALA A 141 10.66 -29.10 2.60
CA ALA A 141 10.40 -30.43 2.03
C ALA A 141 9.88 -30.37 0.59
N PHE A 142 9.90 -29.17 -0.01
CA PHE A 142 9.42 -28.87 -1.35
C PHE A 142 10.45 -28.02 -2.10
N PRO A 143 10.55 -28.16 -3.44
CA PRO A 143 11.45 -27.33 -4.23
C PRO A 143 10.99 -25.88 -4.27
N LEU A 144 11.97 -24.97 -4.15
CA LEU A 144 11.84 -23.53 -4.39
C LEU A 144 12.34 -23.22 -5.79
N LEU A 145 11.48 -22.67 -6.63
CA LEU A 145 11.71 -22.49 -8.06
C LEU A 145 12.02 -21.02 -8.39
N GLY A 146 13.02 -20.80 -9.24
CA GLY A 146 13.42 -19.47 -9.68
C GLY A 146 14.12 -19.54 -11.02
N ALA A 147 13.36 -19.79 -12.09
CA ALA A 147 13.90 -19.88 -13.44
C ALA A 147 14.68 -18.60 -13.80
N ASN A 148 14.10 -17.42 -13.60
CA ASN A 148 14.78 -16.18 -13.95
C ASN A 148 15.83 -15.69 -12.93
N VAL A 149 16.23 -16.51 -11.95
CA VAL A 149 17.22 -16.15 -10.92
C VAL A 149 18.57 -16.77 -11.26
N TYR A 150 19.56 -15.92 -11.56
CA TYR A 150 20.90 -16.33 -11.96
C TYR A 150 21.95 -15.84 -10.98
N ARG A 151 22.99 -16.64 -10.76
CA ARG A 151 24.22 -16.25 -10.06
C ARG A 151 25.41 -16.79 -10.84
N ASP A 152 26.40 -15.96 -11.10
CA ASP A 152 27.63 -16.34 -11.81
C ASP A 152 27.38 -17.00 -13.18
N GLY A 153 26.33 -16.54 -13.89
CA GLY A 153 25.98 -17.01 -15.23
C GLY A 153 25.15 -18.29 -15.29
N ALA A 154 24.88 -18.95 -14.17
CA ALA A 154 24.03 -20.14 -14.05
C ALA A 154 22.75 -19.84 -13.26
N ARG A 155 21.70 -20.66 -13.42
CA ARG A 155 20.50 -20.55 -12.58
C ARG A 155 20.87 -20.90 -11.13
N ALA A 156 20.45 -20.06 -10.18
CA ALA A 156 20.74 -20.25 -8.77
C ALA A 156 19.78 -21.27 -8.10
N LEU A 157 18.57 -21.40 -8.66
CA LEU A 157 17.51 -22.29 -8.19
C LEU A 157 17.05 -23.20 -9.35
N PRO A 158 16.41 -24.35 -9.05
CA PRO A 158 15.70 -25.11 -10.07
C PRO A 158 14.70 -24.22 -10.83
N ALA A 159 14.63 -24.36 -12.14
CA ALA A 159 13.69 -23.58 -12.96
C ALA A 159 12.25 -24.13 -12.88
N TYR A 160 12.13 -25.44 -12.71
CA TYR A 160 10.86 -26.15 -12.67
C TYR A 160 10.92 -27.40 -11.79
N SER A 161 9.76 -27.98 -11.54
CA SER A 161 9.58 -29.31 -10.94
C SER A 161 8.44 -30.03 -11.66
N VAL A 162 8.57 -31.33 -11.91
CA VAL A 162 7.51 -32.14 -12.55
C VAL A 162 7.01 -33.20 -11.56
N GLN A 163 5.69 -33.30 -11.44
CA GLN A 163 5.03 -34.22 -10.52
C GLN A 163 3.94 -35.00 -11.24
N GLU A 164 3.73 -36.26 -10.88
CA GLU A 164 2.66 -37.06 -11.44
C GLU A 164 1.41 -36.99 -10.55
N LEU A 165 0.26 -36.64 -11.14
CA LEU A 165 -1.05 -36.60 -10.49
C LEU A 165 -2.05 -37.38 -11.36
N GLY A 166 -2.62 -38.46 -10.82
CA GLY A 166 -3.59 -39.27 -11.57
C GLY A 166 -3.06 -39.82 -12.90
N GLY A 167 -1.74 -40.07 -13.00
CA GLY A 167 -1.07 -40.52 -14.22
C GLY A 167 -0.75 -39.41 -15.22
N VAL A 168 -1.01 -38.14 -14.91
CA VAL A 168 -0.67 -36.95 -15.71
C VAL A 168 0.56 -36.27 -15.12
N ARG A 169 1.54 -35.92 -15.96
CA ARG A 169 2.75 -35.20 -15.53
C ARG A 169 2.49 -33.70 -15.54
N VAL A 170 2.52 -33.08 -14.38
CA VAL A 170 2.31 -31.64 -14.21
C VAL A 170 3.65 -30.97 -13.94
N GLY A 171 4.09 -30.12 -14.86
CA GLY A 171 5.26 -29.29 -14.72
C GLY A 171 4.91 -27.94 -14.09
N TYR A 172 5.66 -27.54 -13.09
CA TYR A 172 5.54 -26.23 -12.44
C TYR A 172 6.77 -25.40 -12.77
N VAL A 173 6.59 -24.22 -13.38
CA VAL A 173 7.68 -23.29 -13.70
C VAL A 173 7.60 -22.11 -12.73
N GLY A 174 8.69 -21.79 -12.04
CA GLY A 174 8.71 -20.68 -11.07
C GLY A 174 9.49 -19.48 -11.57
N VAL A 175 8.94 -18.27 -11.43
CA VAL A 175 9.65 -17.01 -11.75
C VAL A 175 9.32 -15.95 -10.70
N VAL A 176 10.24 -15.00 -10.52
CA VAL A 176 10.11 -13.89 -9.56
C VAL A 176 10.21 -12.54 -10.27
N THR A 177 9.56 -11.51 -9.73
CA THR A 177 9.64 -10.15 -10.26
C THR A 177 11.10 -9.66 -10.38
N PRO A 178 11.51 -9.01 -11.49
CA PRO A 178 12.82 -8.37 -11.56
C PRO A 178 12.95 -7.20 -10.58
N GLN A 179 11.84 -6.73 -10.00
CA GLN A 179 11.84 -5.69 -8.98
C GLN A 179 12.60 -6.11 -7.71
N THR A 180 12.77 -7.42 -7.44
CA THR A 180 13.51 -7.93 -6.28
C THR A 180 14.85 -7.24 -6.09
N ALA A 181 15.56 -6.91 -7.18
CA ALA A 181 16.84 -6.18 -7.14
C ALA A 181 16.79 -4.84 -6.37
N ASN A 182 15.62 -4.22 -6.27
CA ASN A 182 15.38 -2.96 -5.58
C ASN A 182 14.55 -3.12 -4.29
N LEU A 183 14.04 -4.32 -4.03
CA LEU A 183 13.16 -4.61 -2.90
C LEU A 183 13.89 -5.28 -1.73
N VAL A 184 15.10 -5.80 -1.94
CA VAL A 184 15.91 -6.42 -0.88
C VAL A 184 17.28 -5.77 -0.77
N SER A 185 18.01 -6.11 0.30
CA SER A 185 19.34 -5.57 0.54
C SER A 185 20.30 -5.87 -0.62
N PRO A 186 20.92 -4.85 -1.26
CA PRO A 186 21.86 -5.06 -2.37
C PRO A 186 23.05 -5.95 -2.01
N SER A 187 23.50 -5.95 -0.75
CA SER A 187 24.58 -6.84 -0.29
C SER A 187 24.14 -8.30 -0.17
N GLY A 188 22.87 -8.55 0.16
CA GLY A 188 22.30 -9.89 0.30
C GLY A 188 22.09 -10.61 -1.03
N ILE A 189 22.03 -9.87 -2.15
CA ILE A 189 21.85 -10.40 -3.51
C ILE A 189 23.04 -10.07 -4.42
N ALA A 190 24.23 -9.82 -3.84
CA ALA A 190 25.42 -9.53 -4.62
C ALA A 190 25.73 -10.67 -5.62
N GLY A 191 25.87 -10.30 -6.90
CA GLY A 191 26.11 -11.26 -7.99
C GLY A 191 24.87 -11.99 -8.51
N VAL A 192 23.69 -11.74 -7.93
CA VAL A 192 22.41 -12.27 -8.43
C VAL A 192 21.88 -11.38 -9.55
N GLN A 193 21.35 -12.01 -10.59
CA GLN A 193 20.68 -11.37 -11.72
C GLN A 193 19.26 -11.91 -11.84
N PHE A 194 18.29 -11.01 -11.87
CA PHE A 194 16.90 -11.32 -12.18
C PHE A 194 16.65 -11.03 -13.65
N ARG A 195 16.52 -12.08 -14.46
CA ARG A 195 16.26 -11.98 -15.91
C ARG A 195 14.78 -11.75 -16.19
N ASP A 196 14.45 -11.50 -17.46
CA ASP A 196 13.07 -11.38 -17.93
C ASP A 196 12.28 -12.65 -17.56
N PRO A 197 11.30 -12.55 -16.64
CA PRO A 197 10.55 -13.71 -16.16
C PRO A 197 9.69 -14.34 -17.26
N VAL A 198 9.15 -13.55 -18.19
CA VAL A 198 8.28 -14.06 -19.26
C VAL A 198 9.09 -14.83 -20.29
N ALA A 199 10.27 -14.32 -20.66
CA ALA A 199 11.17 -15.01 -21.57
C ALA A 199 11.66 -16.35 -20.98
N GLU A 200 12.05 -16.35 -19.71
CA GLU A 200 12.51 -17.55 -19.01
C GLU A 200 11.38 -18.57 -18.81
N ALA A 201 10.17 -18.12 -18.45
CA ALA A 201 9.01 -19.00 -18.33
C ALA A 201 8.67 -19.71 -19.65
N ASN A 202 8.63 -18.97 -20.77
CA ASN A 202 8.38 -19.56 -22.09
C ASN A 202 9.49 -20.54 -22.51
N SER A 203 10.76 -20.20 -22.25
CA SER A 203 11.88 -21.09 -22.58
C SER A 203 11.81 -22.41 -21.82
N VAL A 204 11.44 -22.37 -20.54
CA VAL A 204 11.35 -23.57 -19.69
C VAL A 204 10.10 -24.38 -20.01
N ALA A 205 8.97 -23.72 -20.31
CA ALA A 205 7.76 -24.40 -20.75
C ALA A 205 7.98 -25.15 -22.08
N ALA A 206 8.64 -24.50 -23.06
CA ALA A 206 9.00 -25.14 -24.31
C ALA A 206 9.96 -26.32 -24.11
N GLN A 207 10.89 -26.23 -23.15
CA GLN A 207 11.74 -27.36 -22.78
C GLN A 207 10.89 -28.52 -22.24
N LEU A 208 9.89 -28.25 -21.41
CA LEU A 208 9.03 -29.29 -20.82
C LEU A 208 8.07 -29.97 -21.82
N SER A 209 7.98 -29.47 -23.06
CA SER A 209 7.10 -30.01 -24.11
C SER A 209 7.81 -30.33 -25.42
N ASP A 210 9.16 -30.38 -25.43
CA ASP A 210 9.96 -30.58 -26.65
C ASP A 210 10.09 -32.05 -27.09
N GLY A 211 9.58 -32.99 -26.30
CA GLY A 211 9.65 -34.43 -26.55
C GLY A 211 10.95 -35.09 -26.08
N ASN A 212 11.81 -34.38 -25.36
CA ASN A 212 13.03 -34.90 -24.79
C ASN A 212 12.82 -35.41 -23.35
N ALA A 213 12.53 -36.71 -23.21
CA ALA A 213 12.33 -37.36 -21.92
C ALA A 213 13.46 -37.14 -20.87
N ALA A 214 14.68 -36.75 -21.27
CA ALA A 214 15.77 -36.46 -20.35
C ALA A 214 15.55 -35.22 -19.46
N ASN A 215 14.66 -34.30 -19.85
CA ASN A 215 14.32 -33.10 -19.06
C ASN A 215 13.08 -33.28 -18.17
N GLY A 216 12.42 -34.45 -18.20
CA GLY A 216 11.22 -34.68 -17.40
C GLY A 216 9.95 -34.04 -17.96
N GLU A 217 9.74 -34.12 -19.28
CA GLU A 217 8.50 -33.84 -20.03
C GLU A 217 7.21 -33.76 -19.21
N ALA A 218 6.43 -32.69 -19.44
CA ALA A 218 5.15 -32.44 -18.82
C ALA A 218 3.99 -32.58 -19.81
N ASP A 219 2.86 -33.08 -19.33
CA ASP A 219 1.60 -33.11 -20.07
C ASP A 219 0.81 -31.80 -19.86
N VAL A 220 1.00 -31.16 -18.70
CA VAL A 220 0.37 -29.90 -18.31
C VAL A 220 1.44 -29.00 -17.68
N VAL A 221 1.50 -27.72 -18.06
CA VAL A 221 2.43 -26.76 -17.46
C VAL A 221 1.69 -25.65 -16.70
N VAL A 222 2.05 -25.45 -15.44
CA VAL A 222 1.55 -24.39 -14.56
C VAL A 222 2.67 -23.39 -14.29
N LEU A 223 2.46 -22.12 -14.63
CA LEU A 223 3.37 -21.03 -14.30
C LEU A 223 3.03 -20.47 -12.92
N LEU A 224 3.99 -20.56 -11.99
CA LEU A 224 3.98 -19.92 -10.68
C LEU A 224 4.82 -18.65 -10.78
N ALA A 225 4.17 -17.51 -10.98
CA ALA A 225 4.83 -16.22 -11.16
C ALA A 225 4.64 -15.34 -9.92
N HIS A 226 5.73 -15.07 -9.21
CA HIS A 226 5.74 -14.04 -8.19
C HIS A 226 5.89 -12.65 -8.83
N GLU A 227 4.84 -12.26 -9.54
CA GLU A 227 4.65 -10.96 -10.16
C GLU A 227 3.15 -10.63 -10.07
N GLY A 228 2.82 -9.33 -10.11
CA GLY A 228 1.44 -8.89 -9.97
C GLY A 228 1.11 -7.66 -10.79
N ALA A 229 -0.18 -7.36 -10.91
CA ALA A 229 -0.64 -6.21 -11.68
C ALA A 229 -0.33 -4.91 -10.95
N ALA A 230 0.15 -3.90 -11.67
CA ALA A 230 0.56 -2.64 -11.06
C ALA A 230 -0.59 -1.84 -10.39
N PRO A 231 -1.79 -1.72 -10.98
CA PRO A 231 -2.92 -1.08 -10.32
C PRO A 231 -3.60 -2.07 -9.38
N GLU A 232 -4.03 -1.57 -8.23
CA GLU A 232 -4.89 -2.32 -7.31
C GLU A 232 -6.31 -2.46 -7.86
N ASN A 233 -7.03 -3.46 -7.35
CA ASN A 233 -8.44 -3.73 -7.65
C ASN A 233 -8.69 -4.05 -9.13
N ILE A 234 -7.86 -4.91 -9.73
CA ILE A 234 -8.16 -5.51 -11.03
C ILE A 234 -9.53 -6.20 -10.97
N GLY A 235 -10.50 -5.64 -11.69
CA GLY A 235 -11.89 -6.09 -11.69
C GLY A 235 -12.27 -6.88 -12.94
N SER A 236 -11.44 -6.93 -13.98
CA SER A 236 -11.73 -7.64 -15.21
C SER A 236 -10.51 -8.27 -15.90
N PRO A 237 -10.71 -9.31 -16.73
CA PRO A 237 -9.65 -9.90 -17.54
C PRO A 237 -8.99 -8.89 -18.50
N GLU A 238 -9.76 -7.96 -19.06
CA GLU A 238 -9.25 -6.94 -19.99
C GLU A 238 -8.32 -5.95 -19.27
N GLN A 239 -8.66 -5.57 -18.04
CA GLN A 239 -7.80 -4.75 -17.20
C GLN A 239 -6.48 -5.47 -16.89
N LEU A 240 -6.54 -6.77 -16.54
CA LEU A 240 -5.34 -7.57 -16.29
C LEU A 240 -4.47 -7.71 -17.55
N ALA A 241 -5.08 -7.98 -18.70
CA ALA A 241 -4.35 -8.13 -19.96
C ALA A 241 -3.71 -6.83 -20.45
N ALA A 242 -4.36 -5.68 -20.17
CA ALA A 242 -3.85 -4.36 -20.50
C ALA A 242 -2.79 -3.84 -19.53
N ASP A 243 -2.61 -4.49 -18.37
CA ASP A 243 -1.62 -4.09 -17.38
C ASP A 243 -0.18 -4.16 -17.95
N PRO A 244 0.64 -3.12 -17.76
CA PRO A 244 1.99 -3.10 -18.30
C PRO A 244 2.97 -4.07 -17.64
N VAL A 245 2.70 -4.55 -16.41
CA VAL A 245 3.60 -5.42 -15.64
C VAL A 245 3.20 -6.89 -15.77
N PHE A 246 1.95 -7.22 -15.43
CA PHE A 246 1.42 -8.58 -15.44
C PHE A 246 0.75 -8.96 -16.77
N GLY A 247 0.30 -8.00 -17.57
CA GLY A 247 -0.28 -8.28 -18.89
C GLY A 247 0.60 -9.17 -19.78
N PRO A 248 1.94 -9.02 -19.82
CA PRO A 248 2.84 -9.96 -20.49
C PRO A 248 2.68 -11.43 -20.06
N PHE A 249 2.40 -11.72 -18.78
CA PHE A 249 2.18 -13.08 -18.27
C PHE A 249 0.86 -13.68 -18.79
N THR A 250 -0.13 -12.85 -19.10
CA THR A 250 -1.38 -13.30 -19.74
C THR A 250 -1.18 -13.72 -21.21
N ARG A 251 -0.02 -13.40 -21.80
CA ARG A 251 0.33 -13.65 -23.21
C ARG A 251 1.47 -14.66 -23.38
N VAL A 252 1.81 -15.42 -22.32
CA VAL A 252 2.80 -16.51 -22.42
C VAL A 252 2.31 -17.60 -23.38
N GLY A 253 3.25 -18.43 -23.84
CA GLY A 253 3.05 -19.42 -24.90
C GLY A 253 1.95 -20.44 -24.61
N ALA A 254 1.46 -21.09 -25.68
CA ALA A 254 0.38 -22.08 -25.62
C ALA A 254 0.73 -23.35 -24.83
N ASP A 255 2.03 -23.60 -24.60
CA ASP A 255 2.56 -24.69 -23.78
C ASP A 255 2.31 -24.52 -22.28
N ILE A 256 1.89 -23.33 -21.84
CA ILE A 256 1.51 -23.06 -20.45
C ILE A 256 -0.01 -23.13 -20.34
N ASP A 257 -0.54 -23.99 -19.49
CA ASP A 257 -1.98 -24.24 -19.36
C ASP A 257 -2.63 -23.46 -18.23
N ALA A 258 -1.86 -22.95 -17.26
CA ALA A 258 -2.36 -22.16 -16.15
C ALA A 258 -1.31 -21.15 -15.65
N VAL A 259 -1.76 -20.01 -15.13
CA VAL A 259 -0.88 -18.97 -14.55
C VAL A 259 -1.38 -18.60 -13.16
N VAL A 260 -0.47 -18.63 -12.18
CA VAL A 260 -0.71 -18.19 -10.81
C VAL A 260 0.21 -16.99 -10.53
N GLY A 261 -0.37 -15.85 -10.17
CA GLY A 261 0.33 -14.63 -9.78
C GLY A 261 0.56 -14.51 -8.26
N GLY A 262 1.30 -13.47 -7.86
CA GLY A 262 1.57 -13.09 -6.45
C GLY A 262 1.95 -11.61 -6.33
N HIS A 263 2.77 -11.24 -5.34
CA HIS A 263 3.45 -9.93 -5.16
C HIS A 263 2.53 -8.76 -4.80
N THR A 264 1.37 -8.64 -5.46
CA THR A 264 0.50 -7.46 -5.35
C THR A 264 -0.71 -7.66 -4.44
N HIS A 265 -0.82 -8.84 -3.82
CA HIS A 265 -1.82 -9.16 -2.80
C HIS A 265 -3.28 -9.04 -3.28
N GLN A 266 -3.54 -9.16 -4.57
CA GLN A 266 -4.85 -8.92 -5.16
C GLN A 266 -5.70 -10.20 -5.27
N PRO A 267 -7.02 -10.13 -5.01
CA PRO A 267 -7.91 -11.26 -5.20
C PRO A 267 -8.57 -11.23 -6.60
N TYR A 268 -8.01 -11.97 -7.56
CA TYR A 268 -8.68 -12.18 -8.85
C TYR A 268 -8.54 -13.62 -9.35
N ALA A 269 -9.52 -14.09 -10.11
CA ALA A 269 -9.52 -15.38 -10.80
C ALA A 269 -10.29 -15.25 -12.11
N PHE A 270 -9.59 -15.39 -13.23
CA PHE A 270 -10.13 -15.16 -14.56
C PHE A 270 -9.80 -16.30 -15.52
N GLN A 271 -10.57 -16.36 -16.62
CA GLN A 271 -10.22 -17.11 -17.81
C GLN A 271 -9.75 -16.13 -18.89
N LEU A 272 -8.52 -16.32 -19.40
CA LEU A 272 -7.95 -15.47 -20.43
C LEU A 272 -7.65 -16.25 -21.72
N PRO A 273 -7.81 -15.63 -22.91
CA PRO A 273 -7.45 -16.26 -24.18
C PRO A 273 -5.99 -16.70 -24.22
N VAL A 274 -5.74 -17.87 -24.81
CA VAL A 274 -4.38 -18.36 -25.08
C VAL A 274 -3.95 -17.87 -26.47
N PRO A 275 -2.87 -17.07 -26.60
CA PRO A 275 -2.42 -16.58 -27.88
C PRO A 275 -2.21 -17.70 -28.92
N GLY A 276 -2.75 -17.51 -30.12
CA GLY A 276 -2.62 -18.47 -31.21
C GLY A 276 -3.55 -19.69 -31.14
N THR A 277 -4.50 -19.73 -30.21
CA THR A 277 -5.49 -20.82 -30.10
C THR A 277 -6.89 -20.29 -29.78
N ASP A 278 -7.91 -21.13 -29.93
CA ASP A 278 -9.29 -20.84 -29.51
C ASP A 278 -9.55 -21.17 -28.02
N ARG A 279 -8.53 -21.61 -27.27
CA ARG A 279 -8.64 -21.99 -25.85
C ARG A 279 -8.52 -20.77 -24.94
N THR A 280 -9.07 -20.90 -23.74
CA THR A 280 -8.77 -20.04 -22.59
C THR A 280 -7.97 -20.79 -21.53
N ARG A 281 -7.22 -20.06 -20.70
CA ARG A 281 -6.50 -20.59 -19.53
C ARG A 281 -6.87 -19.85 -18.25
N PRO A 282 -6.82 -20.53 -17.09
CA PRO A 282 -7.00 -19.90 -15.79
C PRO A 282 -5.80 -19.03 -15.45
N VAL A 283 -6.09 -17.82 -14.99
CA VAL A 283 -5.11 -16.87 -14.44
C VAL A 283 -5.66 -16.31 -13.14
N LEU A 284 -4.96 -16.48 -12.03
CA LEU A 284 -5.44 -16.04 -10.72
C LEU A 284 -4.33 -15.51 -9.81
N GLN A 285 -4.73 -14.77 -8.79
CA GLN A 285 -3.94 -14.40 -7.62
C GLN A 285 -4.82 -14.57 -6.38
N ALA A 286 -4.33 -15.31 -5.39
CA ALA A 286 -5.12 -15.78 -4.26
C ALA A 286 -5.06 -14.81 -3.06
N HIS A 287 -5.12 -13.50 -3.33
CA HIS A 287 -5.04 -12.46 -2.30
C HIS A 287 -3.74 -12.58 -1.50
N GLU A 288 -3.78 -12.47 -0.18
CA GLU A 288 -2.63 -12.49 0.70
C GLU A 288 -2.93 -13.30 1.98
N TYR A 289 -1.88 -13.67 2.71
CA TYR A 289 -1.90 -14.08 4.12
C TYR A 289 -2.69 -15.36 4.41
N GLY A 290 -2.93 -16.18 3.38
CA GLY A 290 -3.78 -17.36 3.46
C GLY A 290 -5.25 -17.03 3.72
N ARG A 291 -5.70 -15.80 3.44
CA ARG A 291 -7.12 -15.41 3.58
C ARG A 291 -8.00 -16.07 2.53
N LYS A 292 -7.43 -16.30 1.35
CA LYS A 292 -8.06 -17.04 0.24
C LYS A 292 -7.13 -18.15 -0.23
N LEU A 293 -7.72 -19.21 -0.77
CA LEU A 293 -7.04 -20.30 -1.44
C LEU A 293 -7.47 -20.28 -2.91
N GLY A 294 -6.52 -20.15 -3.83
CA GLY A 294 -6.78 -20.31 -5.26
C GLY A 294 -7.08 -21.76 -5.57
N ARG A 295 -8.08 -22.02 -6.41
CA ARG A 295 -8.43 -23.35 -6.91
C ARG A 295 -8.51 -23.30 -8.43
N ILE A 296 -7.61 -24.03 -9.08
CA ILE A 296 -7.66 -24.32 -10.51
C ILE A 296 -8.05 -25.78 -10.69
N THR A 297 -9.04 -26.04 -11.54
CA THR A 297 -9.32 -27.39 -12.03
C THR A 297 -8.96 -27.48 -13.50
N LEU A 298 -8.23 -28.52 -13.90
CA LEU A 298 -7.89 -28.82 -15.30
C LEU A 298 -8.39 -30.22 -15.64
N SER A 299 -9.26 -30.34 -16.65
CA SER A 299 -9.73 -31.64 -17.15
C SER A 299 -8.84 -32.08 -18.30
N VAL A 300 -8.09 -33.16 -18.09
CA VAL A 300 -7.10 -33.68 -19.04
C VAL A 300 -7.65 -34.91 -19.75
N ASP A 301 -7.56 -34.92 -21.08
CA ASP A 301 -7.88 -36.09 -21.88
C ASP A 301 -6.76 -37.14 -21.72
N PRO A 302 -7.05 -38.36 -21.23
CA PRO A 302 -6.01 -39.35 -20.92
C PRO A 302 -5.28 -39.89 -22.16
N ALA A 303 -5.89 -39.81 -23.35
CA ALA A 303 -5.34 -40.32 -24.59
C ALA A 303 -4.44 -39.29 -25.29
N THR A 304 -4.89 -38.04 -25.37
CA THR A 304 -4.16 -36.95 -26.04
C THR A 304 -3.26 -36.16 -25.11
N ARG A 305 -3.46 -36.31 -23.79
CA ARG A 305 -2.81 -35.51 -22.74
C ARG A 305 -3.12 -34.02 -22.79
N ALA A 306 -4.08 -33.60 -23.60
CA ALA A 306 -4.47 -32.20 -23.72
C ALA A 306 -5.46 -31.76 -22.63
N VAL A 307 -5.33 -30.52 -22.19
CA VAL A 307 -6.34 -29.85 -21.35
C VAL A 307 -7.56 -29.51 -22.21
N THR A 308 -8.72 -30.07 -21.83
CA THR A 308 -9.99 -29.91 -22.56
C THR A 308 -10.94 -28.91 -21.91
N ALA A 309 -10.82 -28.71 -20.60
CA ALA A 309 -11.57 -27.71 -19.85
C ALA A 309 -10.77 -27.22 -18.64
N SER A 310 -11.07 -26.00 -18.18
CA SER A 310 -10.44 -25.42 -17.00
C SER A 310 -11.40 -24.52 -16.22
N THR A 311 -11.12 -24.32 -14.93
CA THR A 311 -11.78 -23.32 -14.07
C THR A 311 -10.76 -22.61 -13.19
N ALA A 312 -11.13 -21.41 -12.70
CA ALA A 312 -10.38 -20.66 -11.70
C ALA A 312 -11.34 -20.11 -10.65
N GLU A 313 -11.02 -20.29 -9.38
CA GLU A 313 -11.83 -19.82 -8.25
C GLU A 313 -10.95 -19.38 -7.08
N LEU A 314 -11.45 -18.44 -6.28
CA LEU A 314 -10.89 -18.13 -4.97
C LEU A 314 -11.83 -18.60 -3.86
N VAL A 315 -11.33 -19.48 -2.99
CA VAL A 315 -12.07 -20.04 -1.86
C VAL A 315 -11.68 -19.29 -0.59
N ASP A 316 -12.67 -18.79 0.15
CA ASP A 316 -12.45 -18.10 1.43
C ASP A 316 -12.00 -19.07 2.53
N VAL A 317 -10.91 -18.72 3.24
CA VAL A 317 -10.42 -19.48 4.40
C VAL A 317 -11.05 -18.95 5.69
N VAL A 318 -12.38 -18.81 5.70
CA VAL A 318 -13.12 -18.27 6.86
C VAL A 318 -13.77 -19.43 7.62
N GLY A 319 -13.40 -19.62 8.89
CA GLY A 319 -13.97 -20.70 9.72
C GLY A 319 -13.69 -22.11 9.19
N ALA A 320 -12.67 -22.28 8.35
CA ALA A 320 -12.28 -23.60 7.83
C ALA A 320 -11.76 -24.51 8.96
N PRO A 321 -11.87 -25.86 8.81
CA PRO A 321 -11.31 -26.81 9.76
C PRO A 321 -9.82 -26.55 9.95
N GLN A 322 -9.32 -26.83 11.14
CA GLN A 322 -7.90 -26.76 11.42
C GLN A 322 -7.25 -28.13 11.22
N ASN A 323 -6.08 -28.17 10.57
CA ASN A 323 -5.19 -29.32 10.62
C ASN A 323 -4.51 -29.37 12.01
N PRO A 324 -4.65 -30.47 12.77
CA PRO A 324 -4.15 -30.55 14.14
C PRO A 324 -2.62 -30.52 14.23
N ALA A 325 -1.90 -31.16 13.30
CA ALA A 325 -0.44 -31.15 13.30
C ALA A 325 0.12 -29.74 13.05
N VAL A 326 -0.51 -28.99 12.14
CA VAL A 326 -0.15 -27.59 11.90
C VAL A 326 -0.54 -26.69 13.07
N ALA A 327 -1.70 -26.91 13.69
CA ALA A 327 -2.10 -26.17 14.90
C ALA A 327 -1.08 -26.35 16.05
N ASP A 328 -0.54 -27.55 16.21
CA ASP A 328 0.53 -27.84 17.18
C ASP A 328 1.84 -27.11 16.84
N ILE A 329 2.21 -27.00 15.57
CA ILE A 329 3.37 -26.20 15.11
C ILE A 329 3.16 -24.73 15.47
N VAL A 330 1.99 -24.17 15.14
CA VAL A 330 1.66 -22.76 15.45
C VAL A 330 1.70 -22.50 16.96
N THR A 331 1.20 -23.42 17.77
CA THR A 331 1.21 -23.32 19.24
C THR A 331 2.65 -23.29 19.78
N ARG A 332 3.52 -24.20 19.31
CA ARG A 332 4.94 -24.22 19.70
C ARG A 332 5.66 -22.96 19.23
N ALA A 333 5.40 -22.52 18.00
CA ALA A 333 5.97 -21.30 17.46
C ALA A 333 5.64 -20.08 18.34
N ALA A 334 4.38 -19.96 18.77
CA ALA A 334 3.96 -18.87 19.66
C ALA A 334 4.69 -18.91 21.02
N ALA A 335 4.90 -20.11 21.59
CA ALA A 335 5.66 -20.27 22.83
C ALA A 335 7.13 -19.89 22.65
N THR A 336 7.78 -20.35 21.58
CA THR A 336 9.16 -19.98 21.24
C THR A 336 9.29 -18.47 21.01
N ALA A 337 8.35 -17.88 20.27
CA ALA A 337 8.33 -16.45 19.99
C ALA A 337 8.24 -15.61 21.28
N ASN A 338 7.43 -16.03 22.26
CA ASN A 338 7.35 -15.35 23.56
C ASN A 338 8.69 -15.33 24.30
N GLU A 339 9.46 -16.42 24.23
CA GLU A 339 10.78 -16.47 24.85
C GLU A 339 11.81 -15.64 24.09
N LEU A 340 11.87 -15.77 22.76
CA LEU A 340 12.78 -14.99 21.91
C LEU A 340 12.43 -13.48 21.93
N GLY A 341 11.16 -13.14 22.14
CA GLY A 341 10.65 -11.77 22.22
C GLY A 341 11.24 -10.94 23.36
N LYS A 342 11.72 -11.60 24.41
CA LYS A 342 12.39 -10.96 25.56
C LYS A 342 13.75 -10.35 25.21
N ARG A 343 14.26 -10.58 23.98
CA ARG A 343 15.53 -10.00 23.56
C ARG A 343 15.49 -8.47 23.61
N PRO A 344 16.51 -7.81 24.15
CA PRO A 344 16.61 -6.36 24.13
C PRO A 344 16.89 -5.86 22.70
N LEU A 345 16.22 -4.78 22.30
CA LEU A 345 16.44 -4.09 21.02
C LEU A 345 17.25 -2.79 21.18
N GLY A 346 17.18 -2.18 22.35
CA GLY A 346 17.75 -0.88 22.66
C GLY A 346 17.09 -0.33 23.92
N SER A 347 17.23 0.96 24.18
CA SER A 347 16.54 1.64 25.26
C SER A 347 15.90 2.95 24.83
N ILE A 348 14.90 3.40 25.58
CA ILE A 348 14.27 4.72 25.45
C ILE A 348 14.57 5.56 26.70
N THR A 349 14.45 6.88 26.62
CA THR A 349 14.72 7.79 27.75
C THR A 349 13.46 8.24 28.50
N ALA A 350 12.28 8.01 27.94
CA ALA A 350 10.98 8.36 28.53
C ALA A 350 9.86 7.58 27.82
N ASP A 351 8.66 7.55 28.40
CA ASP A 351 7.49 6.96 27.75
C ASP A 351 7.17 7.64 26.41
N ILE A 352 6.88 6.83 25.40
CA ILE A 352 6.40 7.27 24.09
C ILE A 352 4.97 6.73 23.92
N ARG A 353 3.99 7.61 24.14
CA ARG A 353 2.59 7.20 24.30
C ARG A 353 1.71 7.54 23.10
N ARG A 354 0.68 6.73 22.90
CA ARG A 354 -0.52 7.10 22.13
C ARG A 354 -1.24 8.27 22.80
N ALA A 355 -2.24 8.80 22.12
CA ALA A 355 -3.07 9.86 22.65
C ALA A 355 -4.14 9.29 23.60
N TYR A 356 -4.39 9.99 24.69
CA TYR A 356 -5.39 9.63 25.69
C TYR A 356 -6.27 10.83 26.05
N THR A 357 -7.53 10.56 26.38
CA THR A 357 -8.44 11.53 26.96
C THR A 357 -9.19 10.85 28.09
N ASN A 358 -9.09 11.39 29.31
CA ASN A 358 -9.67 10.81 30.52
C ASN A 358 -9.29 9.34 30.76
N GLY A 359 -8.04 8.96 30.45
CA GLY A 359 -7.52 7.61 30.62
C GLY A 359 -7.93 6.60 29.54
N ALA A 360 -8.77 6.97 28.58
CA ALA A 360 -9.10 6.15 27.41
C ALA A 360 -8.29 6.57 26.18
N GLU A 361 -7.91 5.60 25.34
CA GLU A 361 -7.24 5.89 24.06
C GLU A 361 -8.09 6.83 23.20
N ASN A 362 -7.51 7.94 22.76
CA ASN A 362 -8.14 8.92 21.89
C ASN A 362 -7.42 8.98 20.54
N ARG A 363 -7.89 8.18 19.57
CA ARG A 363 -7.36 8.18 18.19
C ARG A 363 -7.68 9.46 17.41
N GLY A 364 -8.52 10.35 17.94
CA GLY A 364 -8.85 11.64 17.34
C GLY A 364 -7.95 12.78 17.80
N ALA A 365 -6.89 12.50 18.55
CA ALA A 365 -5.91 13.48 19.00
C ALA A 365 -4.49 13.07 18.61
N GLU A 366 -3.62 14.07 18.44
CA GLU A 366 -2.21 13.87 18.12
C GLU A 366 -1.49 13.09 19.23
N SER A 367 -0.61 12.17 18.86
CA SER A 367 0.17 11.36 19.80
C SER A 367 1.66 11.41 19.52
N ALA A 368 2.46 11.46 20.59
CA ALA A 368 3.91 11.38 20.50
C ALA A 368 4.37 10.07 19.81
N LEU A 369 3.69 8.95 20.08
CA LEU A 369 3.99 7.68 19.44
C LEU A 369 3.70 7.67 17.94
N GLY A 370 2.59 8.26 17.48
CA GLY A 370 2.30 8.35 16.05
C GLY A 370 3.34 9.17 15.30
N ASN A 371 3.77 10.29 15.87
CA ASN A 371 4.85 11.11 15.33
C ASN A 371 6.19 10.36 15.34
N PHE A 372 6.52 9.66 16.44
CA PHE A 372 7.74 8.87 16.56
C PHE A 372 7.80 7.73 15.52
N ILE A 373 6.72 6.97 15.33
CA ILE A 373 6.70 5.90 14.32
C ILE A 373 6.79 6.48 12.89
N ALA A 374 6.21 7.65 12.63
CA ALA A 374 6.42 8.35 11.37
C ALA A 374 7.91 8.73 11.18
N ASP A 375 8.62 9.14 12.23
CA ASP A 375 10.07 9.41 12.18
C ASP A 375 10.88 8.15 11.87
N VAL A 376 10.52 7.03 12.50
CA VAL A 376 11.14 5.71 12.28
C VAL A 376 11.00 5.30 10.81
N GLN A 377 9.78 5.38 10.26
CA GLN A 377 9.53 5.01 8.86
C GLN A 377 10.23 5.96 7.88
N LEU A 378 10.26 7.26 8.16
CA LEU A 378 11.03 8.21 7.37
C LEU A 378 12.52 7.86 7.38
N ALA A 379 13.09 7.58 8.55
CA ALA A 379 14.50 7.21 8.67
C ALA A 379 14.85 5.93 7.89
N GLY A 380 13.93 4.95 7.84
CA GLY A 380 14.11 3.70 7.09
C GLY A 380 13.95 3.82 5.56
N THR A 381 13.40 4.92 5.06
CA THR A 381 13.02 5.11 3.64
C THR A 381 13.57 6.38 2.98
N ALA A 382 14.25 7.25 3.74
CA ALA A 382 14.79 8.52 3.24
C ALA A 382 15.89 8.35 2.19
N ASP A 383 16.66 7.25 2.26
CA ASP A 383 17.69 6.98 1.27
C ASP A 383 17.07 6.82 -0.13
N PRO A 384 17.64 7.43 -1.21
CA PRO A 384 17.08 7.33 -2.56
C PRO A 384 16.90 5.89 -3.06
N GLY A 385 17.80 4.98 -2.66
CA GLY A 385 17.70 3.55 -2.99
C GLY A 385 16.64 2.78 -2.20
N ARG A 386 16.02 3.40 -1.20
CA ARG A 386 15.00 2.82 -0.31
C ARG A 386 13.66 3.55 -0.38
N GLY A 387 13.43 4.34 -1.44
CA GLY A 387 12.18 5.05 -1.70
C GLY A 387 12.32 6.57 -1.78
N GLY A 388 13.39 7.12 -1.21
CA GLY A 388 13.68 8.56 -1.22
C GLY A 388 12.64 9.41 -0.51
N ALA A 389 12.06 8.89 0.58
CA ALA A 389 10.98 9.56 1.31
C ALA A 389 11.43 10.90 1.90
N GLN A 390 10.54 11.89 1.84
CA GLN A 390 10.75 13.23 2.38
C GLN A 390 9.89 13.51 3.60
N LEU A 391 8.75 12.83 3.72
CA LEU A 391 7.88 12.85 4.88
C LEU A 391 7.18 11.50 5.06
N ALA A 392 6.66 11.26 6.27
CA ALA A 392 5.91 10.05 6.59
C ALA A 392 4.58 10.34 7.28
N PHE A 393 3.62 9.42 7.11
CA PHE A 393 2.36 9.40 7.83
C PHE A 393 2.14 8.07 8.56
N MET A 394 1.59 8.14 9.76
CA MET A 394 1.20 6.96 10.53
C MET A 394 -0.22 7.11 11.09
N ASN A 395 -1.10 6.14 10.82
CA ASN A 395 -2.45 6.15 11.35
C ASN A 395 -2.47 5.68 12.82
N PRO A 396 -3.37 6.24 13.65
CA PRO A 396 -3.44 5.88 15.06
C PRO A 396 -3.99 4.46 15.26
N GLY A 397 -4.69 3.91 14.27
CA GLY A 397 -5.21 2.55 14.31
C GLY A 397 -4.15 1.45 14.20
N GLY A 398 -3.03 1.78 13.54
CA GLY A 398 -1.86 0.91 13.39
C GLY A 398 -1.02 0.77 14.67
N LEU A 399 -1.20 1.68 15.64
CA LEU A 399 -0.49 1.70 16.93
C LEU A 399 -1.31 0.97 17.99
N ARG A 400 -0.78 -0.12 18.56
CA ARG A 400 -1.58 -1.04 19.39
C ARG A 400 -1.19 -1.05 20.87
N ALA A 401 0.02 -0.59 21.19
CA ALA A 401 0.52 -0.39 22.55
C ALA A 401 1.33 0.90 22.63
N ASP A 402 1.60 1.36 23.84
CA ASP A 402 2.59 2.41 24.09
C ASP A 402 3.98 1.76 24.23
N LEU A 403 5.05 2.54 23.97
CA LEU A 403 6.40 2.19 24.42
C LEU A 403 6.64 2.83 25.78
N LEU A 404 6.64 2.03 26.84
CA LEU A 404 6.78 2.51 28.21
C LEU A 404 8.23 2.37 28.68
N HIS A 405 8.72 3.38 29.37
CA HIS A 405 10.07 3.43 29.91
C HIS A 405 10.15 2.57 31.16
N ALA A 406 10.71 1.36 31.03
CA ALA A 406 11.09 0.52 32.15
C ALA A 406 12.19 1.17 33.00
N PRO A 407 12.42 0.76 34.27
CA PRO A 407 13.48 1.33 35.11
C PRO A 407 14.90 1.27 34.51
N ASP A 408 15.19 0.27 33.68
CA ASP A 408 16.44 0.11 32.93
C ASP A 408 16.39 0.74 31.52
N GLY A 409 15.24 1.30 31.14
CA GLY A 409 14.95 1.91 29.85
C GLY A 409 14.85 0.92 28.69
N VAL A 410 15.07 -0.39 28.92
CA VAL A 410 15.18 -1.39 27.85
C VAL A 410 13.84 -1.58 27.15
N VAL A 411 13.87 -1.61 25.82
CA VAL A 411 12.75 -2.03 24.98
C VAL A 411 13.08 -3.40 24.39
N THR A 412 12.17 -4.34 24.60
CA THR A 412 12.24 -5.70 24.07
C THR A 412 11.58 -5.80 22.70
N TYR A 413 11.88 -6.88 21.98
CA TYR A 413 11.20 -7.16 20.71
C TYR A 413 9.69 -7.33 20.87
N SER A 414 9.25 -8.00 21.94
CA SER A 414 7.82 -8.14 22.23
C SER A 414 7.11 -6.80 22.43
N GLU A 415 7.77 -5.81 23.03
CA GLU A 415 7.21 -4.47 23.24
C GLU A 415 7.14 -3.70 21.92
N ALA A 416 8.18 -3.76 21.07
CA ALA A 416 8.14 -3.19 19.73
C ALA A 416 7.03 -3.82 18.87
N PHE A 417 6.88 -5.15 18.93
CA PHE A 417 5.81 -5.86 18.23
C PHE A 417 4.42 -5.48 18.77
N ALA A 418 4.26 -5.34 20.08
CA ALA A 418 2.99 -4.92 20.67
C ALA A 418 2.55 -3.53 20.16
N VAL A 419 3.49 -2.67 19.75
CA VAL A 419 3.20 -1.36 19.15
C VAL A 419 2.75 -1.51 17.70
N GLN A 420 3.49 -2.26 16.87
CA GLN A 420 3.20 -2.48 15.44
C GLN A 420 3.06 -3.98 15.12
N PRO A 421 1.93 -4.61 15.47
CA PRO A 421 1.79 -6.07 15.38
C PRO A 421 1.38 -6.59 14.01
N PHE A 422 1.15 -5.68 13.05
CA PHE A 422 0.55 -6.03 11.76
C PHE A 422 1.58 -6.46 10.73
N ALA A 423 2.87 -6.14 10.93
CA ALA A 423 3.92 -6.40 9.96
C ALA A 423 3.51 -5.85 8.57
N ASN A 424 3.03 -4.61 8.54
CA ASN A 424 2.67 -3.96 7.28
C ASN A 424 3.95 -3.61 6.54
N ASP A 425 3.98 -3.80 5.22
CA ASP A 425 5.05 -3.22 4.42
C ASP A 425 5.05 -1.70 4.54
N VAL A 426 6.22 -1.11 4.36
CA VAL A 426 6.36 0.35 4.32
C VAL A 426 6.53 0.78 2.87
N VAL A 427 5.57 1.59 2.41
CA VAL A 427 5.41 1.98 1.01
C VAL A 427 5.74 3.45 0.87
N THR A 428 6.70 3.78 0.00
CA THR A 428 6.95 5.16 -0.42
C THR A 428 6.32 5.43 -1.78
N GLN A 429 5.53 6.50 -1.88
CA GLN A 429 4.84 6.91 -3.09
C GLN A 429 4.89 8.42 -3.31
N THR A 430 4.53 8.86 -4.52
CA THR A 430 4.53 10.27 -4.91
C THR A 430 3.14 10.86 -4.76
N LEU A 431 3.06 12.00 -4.06
CA LEU A 431 1.87 12.83 -3.93
C LEU A 431 2.19 14.30 -4.25
N THR A 432 1.21 15.02 -4.80
CA THR A 432 1.28 16.49 -4.91
C THR A 432 1.01 17.16 -3.57
N GLY A 433 1.47 18.40 -3.38
CA GLY A 433 1.14 19.17 -2.17
C GLY A 433 -0.37 19.35 -1.94
N ALA A 434 -1.16 19.45 -3.02
CA ALA A 434 -2.62 19.47 -2.94
C ALA A 434 -3.19 18.14 -2.42
N GLN A 435 -2.62 17.00 -2.84
CA GLN A 435 -2.96 15.69 -2.30
C GLN A 435 -2.55 15.56 -0.83
N LEU A 436 -1.38 16.07 -0.42
CA LEU A 436 -0.98 16.11 0.99
C LEU A 436 -2.02 16.84 1.86
N LYS A 437 -2.51 17.99 1.39
CA LYS A 437 -3.58 18.72 2.08
C LYS A 437 -4.82 17.83 2.19
N GLN A 438 -5.22 17.19 1.10
CA GLN A 438 -6.41 16.34 1.09
C GLN A 438 -6.27 15.13 2.02
N VAL A 439 -5.10 14.50 2.12
CA VAL A 439 -4.83 13.43 3.10
C VAL A 439 -5.03 13.92 4.54
N LEU A 440 -4.54 15.13 4.86
CA LEU A 440 -4.76 15.72 6.18
C LEU A 440 -6.23 16.05 6.45
N GLU A 441 -7.00 16.44 5.43
CA GLU A 441 -8.46 16.66 5.54
C GLU A 441 -9.24 15.36 5.76
N GLU A 442 -8.72 14.23 5.27
CA GLU A 442 -9.32 12.90 5.44
C GLU A 442 -9.23 12.39 6.90
N GLN A 443 -8.44 13.04 7.77
CA GLN A 443 -8.44 12.76 9.22
C GLN A 443 -9.83 12.89 9.83
N TRP A 444 -10.66 13.79 9.31
CA TRP A 444 -12.07 13.88 9.65
C TRP A 444 -12.88 12.92 8.78
N GLN A 445 -13.36 11.87 9.41
CA GLN A 445 -13.92 10.71 8.74
C GLN A 445 -15.32 11.00 8.17
N PRO A 446 -15.77 10.28 7.13
CA PRO A 446 -17.12 10.42 6.58
C PRO A 446 -18.21 10.16 7.63
N ASP A 447 -19.39 10.72 7.41
CA ASP A 447 -20.56 10.47 8.26
C ASP A 447 -20.86 8.96 8.33
N GLY A 448 -21.17 8.47 9.54
CA GLY A 448 -21.41 7.05 9.79
C GLY A 448 -20.16 6.22 10.10
N ALA A 449 -18.95 6.78 10.00
CA ALA A 449 -17.74 6.12 10.47
C ALA A 449 -17.79 5.85 11.98
N SER A 450 -17.26 4.72 12.42
CA SER A 450 -17.23 4.32 13.84
C SER A 450 -16.38 5.26 14.71
N ARG A 451 -15.44 5.99 14.09
CA ARG A 451 -14.63 7.04 14.71
C ARG A 451 -14.72 8.30 13.86
N PRO A 452 -15.13 9.46 14.43
CA PRO A 452 -15.29 10.69 13.66
C PRO A 452 -13.95 11.34 13.25
N VAL A 453 -12.87 11.02 13.96
CA VAL A 453 -11.52 11.53 13.68
C VAL A 453 -10.49 10.42 13.87
N LEU A 454 -9.55 10.32 12.93
CA LEU A 454 -8.34 9.52 13.01
C LEU A 454 -7.14 10.46 12.77
N TRP A 455 -6.45 10.81 13.85
CA TRP A 455 -5.34 11.76 13.80
C TRP A 455 -4.07 11.11 13.28
N LEU A 456 -3.56 11.57 12.15
CA LEU A 456 -2.30 11.07 11.58
C LEU A 456 -1.12 11.58 12.41
N GLY A 457 -0.24 10.66 12.79
CA GLY A 457 1.14 11.02 13.10
C GLY A 457 1.84 11.49 11.83
N VAL A 458 2.61 12.58 11.93
CA VAL A 458 3.38 13.15 10.82
C VAL A 458 4.85 13.14 11.19
N SER A 459 5.76 12.89 10.25
CA SER A 459 7.20 12.85 10.53
C SER A 459 7.78 14.22 10.88
N LYS A 460 8.94 14.20 11.53
CA LYS A 460 9.73 15.38 11.89
C LYS A 460 10.02 16.19 10.64
N GLY A 461 10.01 17.50 10.79
CA GLY A 461 10.13 18.44 9.67
C GLY A 461 8.78 18.82 9.07
N PHE A 462 7.75 17.97 9.16
CA PHE A 462 6.41 18.30 8.67
C PHE A 462 5.53 18.90 9.77
N SER A 463 4.88 20.03 9.49
CA SER A 463 3.91 20.65 10.40
C SER A 463 2.76 21.31 9.64
N TYR A 464 1.61 21.48 10.32
CA TYR A 464 0.45 22.16 9.76
C TYR A 464 -0.49 22.71 10.85
N ALA A 465 -1.34 23.66 10.48
CA ALA A 465 -2.43 24.15 11.29
C ALA A 465 -3.80 23.79 10.69
N TYR A 466 -4.82 23.72 11.54
CA TYR A 466 -6.19 23.42 11.13
C TYR A 466 -7.22 24.21 11.94
N ASP A 467 -8.38 24.48 11.34
CA ASP A 467 -9.53 25.10 11.97
C ASP A 467 -10.67 24.06 12.10
N PRO A 468 -10.94 23.55 13.31
CA PRO A 468 -11.96 22.52 13.52
C PRO A 468 -13.40 23.03 13.31
N THR A 469 -13.60 24.35 13.26
CA THR A 469 -14.92 24.96 13.05
C THR A 469 -15.38 24.90 11.59
N GLN A 470 -14.44 24.67 10.66
CA GLN A 470 -14.75 24.59 9.24
C GLN A 470 -15.46 23.28 8.87
N PRO A 471 -16.23 23.27 7.77
CA PRO A 471 -16.77 22.03 7.22
C PRO A 471 -15.67 21.01 6.90
N ARG A 472 -16.03 19.72 6.93
CA ARG A 472 -15.14 18.63 6.52
C ARG A 472 -14.59 18.89 5.11
N GLY A 473 -13.27 18.73 4.92
CA GLY A 473 -12.60 19.05 3.65
C GLY A 473 -12.03 20.46 3.56
N GLN A 474 -12.31 21.32 4.55
CA GLN A 474 -11.88 22.72 4.59
C GLN A 474 -11.19 23.09 5.92
N ARG A 475 -10.80 22.10 6.73
CA ARG A 475 -10.24 22.33 8.07
C ARG A 475 -8.74 22.61 8.02
N VAL A 476 -8.00 22.00 7.10
CA VAL A 476 -6.54 22.18 6.98
C VAL A 476 -6.24 23.54 6.36
N ILE A 477 -5.46 24.33 7.09
CA ILE A 477 -5.01 25.66 6.64
C ILE A 477 -3.81 25.45 5.71
N ALA A 478 -4.07 25.33 4.40
CA ALA A 478 -3.06 24.97 3.39
C ALA A 478 -1.76 25.80 3.47
N ARG A 479 -1.87 27.09 3.80
CA ARG A 479 -0.71 28.01 3.88
C ARG A 479 0.24 27.73 5.05
N SER A 480 -0.21 26.97 6.04
CA SER A 480 0.57 26.60 7.23
C SER A 480 1.33 25.28 7.08
N MET A 481 1.05 24.51 6.02
CA MET A 481 1.73 23.25 5.77
C MET A 481 3.19 23.53 5.42
N LYS A 482 4.12 23.06 6.25
CA LYS A 482 5.57 23.24 6.07
C LYS A 482 6.28 21.89 6.14
N LEU A 483 7.32 21.73 5.33
CA LEU A 483 8.30 20.65 5.39
C LEU A 483 9.68 21.28 5.54
N ASP A 484 10.36 20.96 6.65
CA ASP A 484 11.66 21.53 7.05
C ASP A 484 11.65 23.06 7.06
N GLY A 485 10.52 23.63 7.50
CA GLY A 485 10.30 25.08 7.54
C GLY A 485 9.95 25.71 6.18
N VAL A 486 10.02 24.94 5.08
CA VAL A 486 9.63 25.39 3.74
C VAL A 486 8.17 25.07 3.50
N ARG A 487 7.40 26.06 3.04
CA ARG A 487 5.99 25.86 2.72
C ARG A 487 5.77 24.79 1.64
N ILE A 488 4.75 23.97 1.83
CA ILE A 488 4.28 23.03 0.81
C ILE A 488 3.68 23.79 -0.38
N ASP A 489 4.34 23.67 -1.52
CA ASP A 489 3.79 24.05 -2.82
C ASP A 489 2.72 23.01 -3.23
N PRO A 490 1.47 23.43 -3.53
CA PRO A 490 0.38 22.53 -3.89
C PRO A 490 0.60 21.75 -5.19
N ALA A 491 1.37 22.28 -6.15
CA ALA A 491 1.64 21.65 -7.43
C ALA A 491 2.91 20.77 -7.43
N LYS A 492 3.83 21.00 -6.48
CA LYS A 492 5.05 20.21 -6.34
C LYS A 492 4.74 18.78 -5.90
N GLN A 493 5.54 17.84 -6.38
CA GLN A 493 5.51 16.43 -5.97
C GLN A 493 6.44 16.17 -4.79
N TYR A 494 6.00 15.31 -3.87
CA TYR A 494 6.70 14.90 -2.67
C TYR A 494 6.70 13.37 -2.58
N ARG A 495 7.81 12.80 -2.09
CA ARG A 495 7.91 11.38 -1.76
C ARG A 495 7.44 11.17 -0.32
N VAL A 496 6.42 10.35 -0.14
CA VAL A 496 5.69 10.16 1.11
C VAL A 496 5.71 8.69 1.46
N THR A 497 6.15 8.35 2.66
CA THR A 497 6.18 6.99 3.16
C THR A 497 5.07 6.74 4.20
N GLN A 498 4.48 5.55 4.18
CA GLN A 498 3.47 5.12 5.13
C GLN A 498 3.35 3.59 5.10
N ASN A 499 2.68 3.00 6.07
CA ASN A 499 2.34 1.58 6.02
C ASN A 499 1.44 1.24 4.81
N SER A 500 1.50 0.00 4.32
CA SER A 500 0.76 -0.47 3.14
C SER A 500 -0.75 -0.32 3.27
N PHE A 501 -1.31 -0.55 4.47
CA PHE A 501 -2.73 -0.32 4.73
C PHE A 501 -3.17 1.12 4.39
N LEU A 502 -2.39 2.12 4.82
CA LEU A 502 -2.63 3.51 4.45
C LEU A 502 -2.34 3.76 2.96
N ALA A 503 -1.27 3.17 2.42
CA ALA A 503 -0.89 3.36 1.02
C ALA A 503 -2.01 2.93 0.05
N SER A 504 -2.76 1.88 0.38
CA SER A 504 -3.94 1.41 -0.37
C SER A 504 -5.23 2.19 -0.07
N GLY A 505 -5.16 3.24 0.75
CA GLY A 505 -6.30 4.11 1.09
C GLY A 505 -7.15 3.63 2.27
N GLY A 506 -6.61 2.76 3.13
CA GLY A 506 -7.23 2.32 4.37
C GLY A 506 -7.59 3.49 5.31
N ASP A 507 -8.44 3.23 6.31
CA ASP A 507 -8.97 4.25 7.24
C ASP A 507 -9.63 5.46 6.53
N ASN A 508 -10.19 5.23 5.34
CA ASN A 508 -10.79 6.25 4.46
C ASN A 508 -9.81 7.34 3.99
N PHE A 509 -8.50 7.10 4.07
CA PHE A 509 -7.48 7.99 3.49
C PHE A 509 -7.33 7.73 1.99
N THR A 510 -8.44 7.81 1.24
CA THR A 510 -8.53 7.40 -0.17
C THR A 510 -7.54 8.14 -1.07
N THR A 511 -7.07 9.32 -0.67
CA THR A 511 -6.07 10.07 -1.43
C THR A 511 -4.69 9.41 -1.38
N LEU A 512 -4.33 8.72 -0.29
CA LEU A 512 -3.12 7.90 -0.23
C LEU A 512 -3.20 6.73 -1.24
N GLY A 513 -4.39 6.17 -1.46
CA GLY A 513 -4.66 5.16 -2.49
C GLY A 513 -4.39 5.61 -3.93
N LYS A 514 -4.22 6.92 -4.18
CA LYS A 514 -3.98 7.52 -5.50
C LYS A 514 -2.52 7.90 -5.75
N GLY A 515 -1.62 7.57 -4.82
CA GLY A 515 -0.20 7.86 -4.99
C GLY A 515 0.42 7.08 -6.17
N THR A 516 1.45 7.66 -6.76
CA THR A 516 2.14 7.10 -7.95
C THR A 516 3.58 6.71 -7.61
N ASN A 517 4.27 6.00 -8.51
CA ASN A 517 5.68 5.59 -8.31
C ASN A 517 5.90 4.88 -6.97
N ARG A 518 5.06 3.90 -6.66
CA ARG A 518 5.14 3.15 -5.40
C ARG A 518 6.42 2.32 -5.38
N VAL A 519 7.07 2.32 -4.23
CA VAL A 519 8.26 1.52 -3.93
C VAL A 519 8.09 0.98 -2.52
N THR A 520 8.32 -0.31 -2.33
CA THR A 520 8.45 -0.93 -1.02
C THR A 520 9.93 -1.21 -0.75
N THR A 521 10.31 -1.27 0.52
CA THR A 521 11.70 -1.54 0.92
C THR A 521 12.00 -3.01 1.15
N GLY A 522 11.00 -3.90 1.02
CA GLY A 522 11.05 -5.28 1.54
C GLY A 522 11.03 -5.38 3.07
N ASP A 523 11.34 -4.29 3.77
CA ASP A 523 11.16 -4.24 5.22
C ASP A 523 9.72 -3.88 5.62
N ASN A 524 9.21 -4.61 6.63
CA ASN A 524 7.95 -4.25 7.28
C ASN A 524 8.16 -3.22 8.40
N ASP A 525 7.05 -2.68 8.87
CA ASP A 525 6.99 -1.59 9.83
C ASP A 525 7.62 -1.94 11.19
N LEU A 526 7.55 -3.20 11.62
CA LEU A 526 8.24 -3.71 12.80
C LEU A 526 9.76 -3.78 12.61
N THR A 527 10.24 -4.28 11.47
CA THR A 527 11.68 -4.32 11.14
C THR A 527 12.28 -2.91 11.19
N MET A 528 11.58 -1.92 10.63
CA MET A 528 12.04 -0.52 10.70
C MET A 528 12.16 -0.02 12.14
N LEU A 529 11.20 -0.35 13.01
CA LEU A 529 11.26 0.02 14.43
C LEU A 529 12.41 -0.69 15.16
N THR A 530 12.63 -1.97 14.90
CA THR A 530 13.68 -2.74 15.56
C THR A 530 15.08 -2.24 15.18
N ASP A 531 15.28 -1.94 13.90
CA ASP A 531 16.54 -1.41 13.39
C ASP A 531 16.80 0.01 13.89
N TYR A 532 15.75 0.83 13.97
CA TYR A 532 15.84 2.17 14.52
C TYR A 532 16.24 2.15 16.00
N LEU A 533 15.63 1.28 16.82
CA LEU A 533 15.97 1.12 18.24
C LEU A 533 17.42 0.66 18.41
N ALA A 534 17.87 -0.32 17.61
CA ALA A 534 19.24 -0.82 17.66
C ALA A 534 20.27 0.27 17.29
N LYS A 535 19.97 1.08 16.27
CA LYS A 535 20.86 2.13 15.76
C LYS A 535 20.91 3.39 16.63
N ASN A 536 19.80 3.75 17.29
CA ASN A 536 19.64 5.05 17.95
C ASN A 536 19.52 4.96 19.49
N SER A 537 19.97 3.85 20.09
CA SER A 537 19.88 3.63 21.54
C SER A 537 20.88 4.51 22.35
N PRO A 538 20.45 5.21 23.43
CA PRO A 538 19.08 5.34 23.89
C PRO A 538 18.28 6.34 23.02
N VAL A 539 17.02 5.99 22.73
CA VAL A 539 16.12 6.81 21.91
C VAL A 539 15.39 7.84 22.78
N THR A 540 15.42 9.10 22.35
CA THR A 540 14.57 10.17 22.86
C THR A 540 13.59 10.61 21.78
N ALA A 541 12.29 10.35 21.96
CA ALA A 541 11.26 10.80 21.03
C ALA A 541 10.98 12.30 21.17
N ASP A 542 10.69 12.95 20.04
CA ASP A 542 10.19 14.32 20.01
C ASP A 542 8.68 14.32 20.30
N VAL A 543 8.31 14.82 21.47
CA VAL A 543 6.92 14.88 21.96
C VAL A 543 6.21 16.18 21.60
N ALA A 544 6.87 17.10 20.88
CA ALA A 544 6.26 18.35 20.49
C ALA A 544 5.11 18.11 19.49
N PRO A 545 3.96 18.81 19.64
CA PRO A 545 2.91 18.78 18.63
C PRO A 545 3.42 19.31 17.29
N ARG A 546 3.06 18.60 16.23
CA ARG A 546 3.33 18.92 14.82
C ARG A 546 2.07 19.45 14.13
N SER A 547 0.93 19.39 14.80
CA SER A 547 -0.31 20.06 14.39
C SER A 547 -0.75 21.12 15.41
N THR A 548 -1.33 22.22 14.93
CA THR A 548 -1.85 23.29 15.81
C THR A 548 -3.25 23.73 15.41
N VAL A 549 -4.11 24.00 16.39
CA VAL A 549 -5.37 24.68 16.12
C VAL A 549 -5.08 26.11 15.66
N GLY A 550 -5.73 26.52 14.58
CA GLY A 550 -5.73 27.87 14.07
C GLY A 550 -7.11 28.23 13.53
N ARG A 551 -7.16 29.33 12.77
CA ARG A 551 -8.39 29.85 12.21
C ARG A 551 -8.28 30.02 10.70
N VAL A 552 -9.26 29.50 9.96
CA VAL A 552 -9.40 29.80 8.54
C VAL A 552 -9.99 31.20 8.43
N ILE A 553 -9.24 32.06 7.75
CA ILE A 553 -9.62 33.45 7.53
C ILE A 553 -9.97 33.58 6.06
N PRO A 554 -11.24 33.83 5.69
CA PRO A 554 -11.63 34.03 4.30
C PRO A 554 -10.89 35.23 3.71
N LEU A 555 -10.21 35.02 2.60
CA LEU A 555 -9.47 36.07 1.89
C LEU A 555 -10.11 36.29 0.51
N PRO A 556 -10.24 37.56 0.06
CA PRO A 556 -10.84 37.86 -1.24
C PRO A 556 -9.90 37.45 -2.39
N ALA A 557 -10.48 37.13 -3.55
CA ALA A 557 -9.72 36.75 -4.74
C ALA A 557 -8.83 37.90 -5.26
N CYS A 558 -7.63 37.56 -5.72
CA CYS A 558 -6.67 38.51 -6.26
C CYS A 558 -7.20 39.17 -7.54
N THR A 559 -7.22 40.49 -7.59
CA THR A 559 -7.46 41.26 -8.84
C THR A 559 -6.16 41.62 -9.56
N ARG A 560 -5.04 41.62 -8.83
CA ARG A 560 -3.69 41.85 -9.31
C ARG A 560 -2.73 40.97 -8.52
N THR A 561 -1.76 40.36 -9.19
CA THR A 561 -0.70 39.59 -8.53
C THR A 561 0.66 40.19 -8.85
N VAL A 562 1.50 40.31 -7.82
CA VAL A 562 2.90 40.73 -7.90
C VAL A 562 3.77 39.52 -7.56
N THR A 563 4.67 39.18 -8.47
CA THR A 563 5.67 38.11 -8.32
C THR A 563 7.07 38.67 -8.59
N GLY A 564 8.12 37.94 -8.22
CA GLY A 564 9.50 38.36 -8.47
C GLY A 564 9.93 39.58 -7.65
N THR A 565 10.68 40.51 -8.24
CA THR A 565 11.13 41.73 -7.53
C THR A 565 10.36 42.97 -8.01
N TYR A 566 9.67 43.63 -7.09
CA TYR A 566 9.03 44.94 -7.30
C TYR A 566 9.90 46.04 -6.69
N ARG A 567 10.24 47.09 -7.45
CA ARG A 567 11.03 48.23 -6.98
C ARG A 567 10.20 49.50 -7.01
N GLY A 568 10.23 50.27 -5.93
CA GLY A 568 9.49 51.52 -5.77
C GLY A 568 8.26 51.38 -4.88
N ALA A 569 7.47 52.45 -4.81
CA ALA A 569 6.25 52.48 -3.99
C ALA A 569 5.17 51.55 -4.57
N LEU A 570 4.60 50.70 -3.72
CA LEU A 570 3.44 49.85 -4.06
C LEU A 570 2.20 50.45 -3.40
N ALA A 571 1.39 51.17 -4.19
CA ALA A 571 0.14 51.76 -3.74
C ALA A 571 -1.07 50.91 -4.18
N VAL A 572 -1.95 50.59 -3.24
CA VAL A 572 -3.18 49.82 -3.46
C VAL A 572 -4.38 50.69 -3.07
N GLY A 573 -5.00 51.32 -4.06
CA GLY A 573 -6.16 52.20 -3.86
C GLY A 573 -7.52 51.52 -4.06
N SER A 574 -7.56 50.38 -4.76
CA SER A 574 -8.79 49.64 -5.05
C SER A 574 -8.49 48.18 -5.39
N GLY A 575 -9.45 47.30 -5.18
CA GLY A 575 -9.32 45.88 -5.52
C GLY A 575 -8.34 45.15 -4.60
N VAL A 576 -8.00 43.92 -4.96
CA VAL A 576 -7.12 43.03 -4.18
C VAL A 576 -5.78 42.87 -4.89
N THR A 577 -4.71 43.36 -4.28
CA THR A 577 -3.33 43.11 -4.73
C THR A 577 -2.73 41.98 -3.90
N CYS A 578 -2.40 40.89 -4.57
CA CYS A 578 -1.68 39.77 -4.00
C CYS A 578 -0.19 39.87 -4.31
N VAL A 579 0.66 39.60 -3.32
CA VAL A 579 2.10 39.54 -3.44
C VAL A 579 2.50 38.13 -2.99
N SER A 580 2.94 37.29 -3.91
CA SER A 580 3.22 35.87 -3.63
C SER A 580 4.70 35.58 -3.89
N ASP A 581 5.40 35.15 -2.84
CA ASP A 581 6.82 34.78 -2.87
C ASP A 581 7.72 35.83 -3.56
N ALA A 582 7.39 37.09 -3.35
CA ALA A 582 7.99 38.23 -4.05
C ALA A 582 8.81 39.12 -3.10
N THR A 583 9.71 39.90 -3.67
CA THR A 583 10.48 40.93 -2.95
C THR A 583 9.98 42.31 -3.35
N VAL A 584 9.43 43.07 -2.40
CA VAL A 584 9.04 44.47 -2.58
C VAL A 584 10.11 45.36 -1.97
N ARG A 585 10.76 46.22 -2.76
CA ARG A 585 11.75 47.20 -2.31
C ARG A 585 11.19 48.60 -2.41
N GLY A 586 10.60 49.09 -1.32
CA GLY A 586 9.95 50.39 -1.24
C GLY A 586 8.74 50.37 -0.31
N PRO A 587 8.12 51.54 -0.05
CA PRO A 587 6.95 51.62 0.81
C PRO A 587 5.74 50.93 0.17
N VAL A 588 4.96 50.24 1.00
CA VAL A 588 3.67 49.66 0.63
C VAL A 588 2.58 50.47 1.31
N THR A 589 1.63 50.99 0.53
CA THR A 589 0.51 51.77 1.05
C THR A 589 -0.81 51.24 0.55
N VAL A 590 -1.75 50.97 1.45
CA VAL A 590 -3.10 50.47 1.15
C VAL A 590 -4.11 51.50 1.64
N TRP A 591 -4.95 51.98 0.74
CA TRP A 591 -5.97 53.00 1.04
C TRP A 591 -7.36 52.37 1.11
N GLY A 592 -8.35 53.17 1.54
CA GLY A 592 -9.76 52.78 1.54
C GLY A 592 -10.22 52.28 0.17
N GLY A 593 -10.87 51.11 0.16
CA GLY A 593 -11.30 50.41 -1.06
C GLY A 593 -10.26 49.42 -1.62
N GLY A 594 -9.02 49.46 -1.13
CA GLY A 594 -7.95 48.52 -1.45
C GLY A 594 -7.81 47.39 -0.44
N SER A 595 -7.28 46.26 -0.92
CA SER A 595 -6.92 45.08 -0.13
C SER A 595 -5.54 44.56 -0.53
N LEU A 596 -4.74 44.16 0.45
CA LEU A 596 -3.41 43.60 0.27
C LEU A 596 -3.33 42.20 0.87
N ILE A 597 -2.86 41.24 0.08
CA ILE A 597 -2.60 39.87 0.54
C ILE A 597 -1.15 39.55 0.19
N VAL A 598 -0.30 39.38 1.20
CA VAL A 598 1.11 39.04 1.04
C VAL A 598 1.33 37.67 1.63
N THR A 599 1.93 36.79 0.84
CA THR A 599 2.15 35.41 1.19
C THR A 599 3.57 35.03 0.79
N GLY A 600 4.42 34.73 1.77
CA GLY A 600 5.85 34.52 1.54
C GLY A 600 6.60 35.80 1.19
N GLY A 601 7.92 35.68 1.02
CA GLY A 601 8.76 36.74 0.46
C GLY A 601 9.17 37.86 1.43
N THR A 602 9.58 39.00 0.88
CA THR A 602 10.15 40.12 1.66
C THR A 602 9.56 41.47 1.27
N ILE A 603 9.38 42.35 2.26
CA ILE A 603 9.06 43.77 2.07
C ILE A 603 10.15 44.60 2.74
N ALA A 604 11.00 45.24 1.94
CA ALA A 604 12.01 46.19 2.40
C ALA A 604 11.46 47.62 2.31
N GLY A 605 10.69 48.01 3.33
CA GLY A 605 10.04 49.30 3.43
C GLY A 605 8.87 49.28 4.42
N PRO A 606 8.30 50.45 4.77
CA PRO A 606 7.13 50.54 5.63
C PRO A 606 5.89 49.93 4.94
N VAL A 607 5.01 49.29 5.72
CA VAL A 607 3.68 48.87 5.30
C VAL A 607 2.65 49.71 6.03
N THR A 608 1.87 50.50 5.30
CA THR A 608 0.86 51.40 5.88
C THR A 608 -0.48 51.12 5.23
N ALA A 609 -1.45 50.68 6.01
CA ALA A 609 -2.83 50.49 5.58
C ALA A 609 -3.75 51.44 6.33
N LEU A 610 -4.48 52.26 5.59
CA LEU A 610 -5.39 53.29 6.10
C LEU A 610 -6.76 53.07 5.47
N GLY A 611 -7.72 52.58 6.26
CA GLY A 611 -9.07 52.30 5.77
C GLY A 611 -9.19 51.04 4.91
N ALA A 612 -8.15 50.21 4.83
CA ALA A 612 -8.12 49.03 3.98
C ALA A 612 -9.21 48.02 4.36
N ALA A 613 -9.79 47.35 3.35
CA ALA A 613 -10.77 46.31 3.59
C ALA A 613 -10.09 45.05 4.13
N THR A 614 -9.12 44.51 3.39
CA THR A 614 -8.33 43.35 3.82
C THR A 614 -6.83 43.65 3.81
N VAL A 615 -6.14 43.32 4.89
CA VAL A 615 -4.67 43.21 4.90
C VAL A 615 -4.30 41.88 5.51
N SER A 616 -3.63 41.03 4.74
CA SER A 616 -3.09 39.77 5.22
C SER A 616 -1.60 39.71 4.90
N LEU A 617 -0.77 39.60 5.93
CA LEU A 617 0.65 39.32 5.84
C LEU A 617 0.87 37.93 6.41
N THR A 618 1.30 36.97 5.60
CA THR A 618 1.55 35.61 6.04
C THR A 618 2.92 35.10 5.58
N ASP A 619 3.74 34.65 6.53
CA ASP A 619 5.09 34.11 6.25
C ASP A 619 5.99 35.14 5.54
N VAL A 620 5.88 36.42 5.90
CA VAL A 620 6.58 37.54 5.26
C VAL A 620 7.69 38.08 6.16
N ALA A 621 8.82 38.47 5.58
CA ALA A 621 9.82 39.29 6.28
C ALA A 621 9.66 40.77 5.89
N VAL A 622 9.20 41.59 6.84
CA VAL A 622 9.05 43.05 6.68
C VAL A 622 10.20 43.77 7.38
N THR A 623 10.94 44.61 6.66
CA THR A 623 11.94 45.53 7.21
C THR A 623 11.41 46.95 7.14
N GLY A 624 10.86 47.44 8.25
CA GLY A 624 10.15 48.72 8.32
C GLY A 624 8.95 48.65 9.28
N PRO A 625 8.35 49.81 9.62
CA PRO A 625 7.15 49.85 10.45
C PRO A 625 5.94 49.25 9.71
N VAL A 626 5.08 48.54 10.44
CA VAL A 626 3.78 48.06 9.95
C VAL A 626 2.68 48.80 10.71
N THR A 627 1.81 49.52 10.00
CA THR A 627 0.68 50.24 10.57
C THR A 627 -0.60 49.84 9.87
N LEU A 628 -1.53 49.24 10.60
CA LEU A 628 -2.87 48.87 10.14
C LEU A 628 -3.88 49.73 10.90
N ALA A 629 -4.47 50.71 10.24
CA ALA A 629 -5.35 51.67 10.87
C ALA A 629 -6.68 51.84 10.14
N ALA A 630 -7.75 51.98 10.92
CA ALA A 630 -9.13 52.14 10.45
C ALA A 630 -9.59 51.05 9.46
N GLY A 631 -9.01 49.84 9.51
CA GLY A 631 -9.39 48.73 8.64
C GLY A 631 -10.82 48.24 8.92
N THR A 632 -11.48 47.72 7.89
CA THR A 632 -12.94 47.51 7.90
C THR A 632 -13.40 46.06 7.77
N ALA A 633 -12.55 45.13 7.29
CA ALA A 633 -12.90 43.71 7.20
C ALA A 633 -11.87 42.79 7.87
N THR A 634 -10.81 42.39 7.17
CA THR A 634 -9.92 41.31 7.63
C THR A 634 -8.49 41.81 7.80
N LEU A 635 -7.92 41.67 9.00
CA LEU A 635 -6.56 42.09 9.30
C LEU A 635 -5.78 40.93 9.93
N VAL A 636 -4.70 40.50 9.27
CA VAL A 636 -3.92 39.32 9.65
C VAL A 636 -2.43 39.60 9.51
N ILE A 637 -1.68 39.34 10.58
CA ILE A 637 -0.22 39.22 10.60
C ILE A 637 0.07 37.83 11.18
N ASP A 638 0.43 36.89 10.32
CA ASP A 638 0.55 35.46 10.65
C ASP A 638 1.95 34.98 10.27
N GLU A 639 2.67 34.36 11.20
CA GLU A 639 4.04 33.85 10.98
C GLU A 639 4.98 34.87 10.31
N THR A 640 4.78 36.16 10.57
CA THR A 640 5.49 37.25 9.91
C THR A 640 6.62 37.74 10.80
N THR A 641 7.79 37.99 10.21
CA THR A 641 8.89 38.67 10.90
C THR A 641 8.88 40.14 10.55
N VAL A 642 8.63 41.01 11.54
CA VAL A 642 8.68 42.46 11.37
C VAL A 642 9.91 43.02 12.08
N THR A 643 10.81 43.65 11.33
CA THR A 643 11.91 44.44 11.87
C THR A 643 11.50 45.91 11.89
N GLY A 644 10.81 46.31 12.95
CA GLY A 644 10.18 47.61 13.11
C GLY A 644 8.98 47.57 14.07
N PRO A 645 8.37 48.73 14.38
CA PRO A 645 7.16 48.78 15.21
C PRO A 645 5.96 48.23 14.45
N VAL A 646 5.04 47.57 15.17
CA VAL A 646 3.74 47.12 14.66
C VAL A 646 2.64 47.88 15.40
N SER A 647 1.70 48.49 14.65
CA SER A 647 0.60 49.27 15.22
C SER A 647 -0.74 48.91 14.59
N LEU A 648 -1.71 48.53 15.42
CA LEU A 648 -3.10 48.30 15.03
C LEU A 648 -3.99 49.36 15.68
N LEU A 649 -4.51 50.30 14.89
CA LEU A 649 -5.13 51.53 15.39
C LEU A 649 -6.57 51.69 14.90
N GLY A 650 -7.54 51.65 15.81
CA GLY A 650 -8.92 52.02 15.50
C GLY A 650 -9.61 51.13 14.47
N ASN A 651 -9.16 49.88 14.31
CA ASN A 651 -9.73 48.97 13.31
C ASN A 651 -11.14 48.52 13.72
N LYS A 652 -12.10 48.55 12.80
CA LYS A 652 -13.50 48.15 12.99
C LYS A 652 -13.82 47.03 12.02
N THR A 653 -13.43 45.82 12.40
CA THR A 653 -13.40 44.64 11.53
C THR A 653 -14.57 43.72 11.82
N THR A 654 -14.91 42.86 10.86
CA THR A 654 -15.95 41.84 11.05
C THR A 654 -15.53 40.76 12.05
N GLU A 655 -14.23 40.57 12.21
CA GLU A 655 -13.59 39.57 13.03
C GLU A 655 -12.40 40.18 13.77
N SER A 656 -11.95 39.58 14.88
CA SER A 656 -10.78 40.07 15.61
C SER A 656 -9.56 40.14 14.69
N PRO A 657 -8.83 41.28 14.64
CA PRO A 657 -7.53 41.31 13.97
C PRO A 657 -6.61 40.23 14.56
N VAL A 658 -5.90 39.51 13.70
CA VAL A 658 -5.03 38.41 14.13
C VAL A 658 -3.59 38.84 14.04
N VAL A 659 -2.84 38.72 15.14
CA VAL A 659 -1.37 38.74 15.14
C VAL A 659 -0.92 37.47 15.83
N ALA A 660 -0.45 36.49 15.07
CA ALA A 660 -0.23 35.13 15.55
C ALA A 660 1.11 34.57 15.05
N GLY A 661 1.80 33.81 15.91
CA GLY A 661 3.06 33.12 15.57
C GLY A 661 4.16 34.02 14.98
N SER A 662 4.08 35.34 15.19
CA SER A 662 4.91 36.32 14.51
C SER A 662 6.09 36.76 15.38
N THR A 663 7.19 37.17 14.75
CA THR A 663 8.36 37.75 15.43
C THR A 663 8.42 39.25 15.15
N ILE A 664 8.27 40.06 16.20
CA ILE A 664 8.27 41.52 16.08
C ILE A 664 9.51 42.06 16.78
N ARG A 665 10.47 42.57 16.01
CA ARG A 665 11.67 43.24 16.51
C ARG A 665 11.41 44.75 16.63
N GLY A 666 10.53 45.10 17.57
CA GLY A 666 10.08 46.46 17.84
C GLY A 666 8.89 46.49 18.82
N PRO A 667 8.34 47.67 19.14
CA PRO A 667 7.14 47.75 19.97
C PRO A 667 5.90 47.24 19.23
N LEU A 668 4.99 46.61 19.96
CA LEU A 668 3.66 46.21 19.49
C LEU A 668 2.59 47.03 20.23
N PHE A 669 1.83 47.83 19.47
CA PHE A 669 0.85 48.76 20.04
C PHE A 669 -0.52 48.60 19.40
N CYS A 670 -1.55 48.43 20.24
CA CYS A 670 -2.92 48.27 19.77
C CYS A 670 -3.89 49.10 20.59
N THR A 671 -4.70 49.92 19.93
CA THR A 671 -5.67 50.79 20.61
C THR A 671 -6.92 50.97 19.77
N ALA A 672 -8.07 51.00 20.43
CA ALA A 672 -9.38 51.29 19.87
C ALA A 672 -9.85 50.31 18.76
N ASN A 673 -9.28 49.10 18.71
CA ASN A 673 -9.73 48.07 17.79
C ASN A 673 -11.02 47.44 18.32
N ALA A 674 -11.98 47.19 17.43
CA ALA A 674 -13.20 46.48 17.76
C ALA A 674 -13.53 45.46 16.65
N PRO A 675 -13.58 44.16 16.97
CA PRO A 675 -13.20 43.55 18.25
C PRO A 675 -11.68 43.64 18.52
N ALA A 676 -11.25 43.38 19.77
CA ALA A 676 -9.85 43.44 20.16
C ALA A 676 -9.00 42.39 19.40
N PRO A 677 -7.71 42.64 19.13
CA PRO A 677 -6.85 41.68 18.44
C PRO A 677 -6.65 40.37 19.22
N VAL A 678 -6.39 39.27 18.52
CA VAL A 678 -6.14 37.93 19.08
C VAL A 678 -4.91 37.27 18.43
N ASN A 679 -4.38 36.23 19.08
CA ASN A 679 -3.23 35.44 18.58
C ASN A 679 -3.60 34.02 18.14
N ASP A 680 -4.88 33.67 18.15
CA ASP A 680 -5.40 32.34 17.80
C ASP A 680 -4.63 31.18 18.47
N GLY A 681 -4.20 31.37 19.73
CA GLY A 681 -3.46 30.37 20.50
C GLY A 681 -1.99 30.17 20.10
N ARG A 682 -1.48 30.96 19.15
CA ARG A 682 -0.08 30.92 18.68
C ARG A 682 0.66 32.18 19.14
N PRO A 683 1.44 32.12 20.24
CA PRO A 683 2.04 33.30 20.85
C PRO A 683 3.04 33.99 19.92
N ASN A 684 3.16 35.30 20.07
CA ASN A 684 4.12 36.11 19.33
C ASN A 684 5.43 36.28 20.12
N THR A 685 6.55 36.42 19.40
CA THR A 685 7.82 36.82 20.01
C THR A 685 8.04 38.32 19.77
N VAL A 686 7.90 39.14 20.81
CA VAL A 686 8.05 40.61 20.70
C VAL A 686 9.31 41.09 21.44
N HIS A 687 10.23 41.71 20.71
CA HIS A 687 11.43 42.35 21.25
C HIS A 687 11.21 43.87 21.39
N GLY A 688 10.33 44.26 22.31
CA GLY A 688 9.95 45.64 22.58
C GLY A 688 8.74 45.73 23.51
N PRO A 689 8.32 46.94 23.93
CA PRO A 689 7.14 47.08 24.78
C PRO A 689 5.87 46.68 24.02
N VAL A 690 5.02 45.90 24.69
CA VAL A 690 3.67 45.57 24.24
C VAL A 690 2.67 46.43 25.02
N LYS A 691 1.75 47.10 24.33
CA LYS A 691 0.84 48.08 24.95
C LYS A 691 -0.58 48.00 24.40
N GLY A 692 -1.54 48.35 25.27
CA GLY A 692 -2.96 48.46 24.95
C GLY A 692 -3.63 47.10 24.79
N GLU A 693 -4.48 46.96 23.77
CA GLU A 693 -5.25 45.72 23.53
C GLU A 693 -4.36 44.52 23.16
N CYS A 694 -3.11 44.77 22.73
CA CYS A 694 -2.19 43.71 22.33
C CYS A 694 -1.41 43.07 23.48
N THR A 695 -1.63 43.49 24.73
CA THR A 695 -0.93 42.93 25.91
C THR A 695 -1.25 41.45 26.14
N ALA A 696 -2.29 40.91 25.49
CA ALA A 696 -2.70 39.51 25.58
C ALA A 696 -2.25 38.64 24.39
N LEU A 697 -1.44 39.17 23.45
CA LEU A 697 -1.04 38.49 22.20
C LEU A 697 0.27 37.71 22.26
#